data_AF-A0A370PC79-F1
#
_entry.id   AF-A0A370PC79-F1
#
_cell.length_a   1.000
_cell.length_b   1.000
_cell.length_c   1.000
_cell.angle_alpha   90.00
_cell.angle_beta   90.00
_cell.angle_gamma   90.00
#
_symmetry.space_group_name_H-M   'P 1'
#
loop_
_entity.id
_entity.type
_entity.pdbx_description
1 polymer ?
#
loop_
_entity_poly.entity_id
_entity_poly.type
_entity_poly.pdbx_seq_one_letter_code
_entity_poly.pdbx_strand_id
1 'polypeptide(L)'
;MGTPLVGTAIITGANGLLGSEIAVSIAKAQPFVHLLLVARDIRSDSVKDVTDRIRLIGPRSVEVVKADLACFNSVVSFSQYTVERVRSKEIPPVILLINSAATSSYVTDQVTRDGYDPVYQTNCIAPFLLTVSLLEAFRAGDGTPNGGARVINIGCSSMSKGSLDYFDSEDPESAAQPPGTPIGAKEATSRFGSSKLLMSAAMYALRRSLVLTGNISLNVYTMDPGGMTGESHLTTDAPLSVRMAHQTRSGLRPFLRVFSKSAINKASVPAKVIARVAFQKETVENWGRERYYILDSEYEAASVIPALRDVPRMDGLLQKVMRQIEIGVKGMGSPQSRVSRLTARAMSRQSRWTTTAVDQKIMEPRKTWREMNRHHAFSNGYAAYPRGKASHNNTFSISPHRFQPRPQPALRRRRQLLQRLCLIAAISTLLLILIFPSFRALFLPAVSLGLVSSAEDLQLETVRYYDLSKMQGSGSGWEHGERVLMCTPLRDAASHLPMFFSHLRNLTYPHNLIDLAFLVSDSEDNTMEMLSSMLDDLQNDADPKMSFGEISVIQKDFGQQVQQDVESRHGFAAQASRRKLMAQARNWLLSATLRPTHSWVYWRDADVLTAPTTILEDLMRHDKDVIVPNVWRPLPDWLGGEQPYDLNSWQESETALALAETLDEDAVIVEGYAEYATWRPHLAYLRDPYGDPDMEMELDGVGGVSILAKARVFRAGVHFPAFSFEKHAETEGFGKMARRMGFSVIGLPHYTIWHLYEPSVDDLQHMEEMEQERLEREREEQEQAERAERVQSLFKDAKSQWDVDSANLQDAIDKEGKSQASDYSSSSSDVDSTKGSEEGPVAQPAAKEQEEPTNERKQAKQ
;
A
#
# COMPACT_ATOMS: atom_id res chain seq x y z
N MET A 1 12.88 32.05 -24.83
CA MET A 1 11.40 32.11 -24.87
C MET A 1 10.89 31.52 -23.57
N GLY A 2 10.07 32.24 -22.78
CA GLY A 2 9.62 31.72 -21.47
C GLY A 2 8.52 30.67 -21.61
N THR A 3 8.56 29.58 -20.84
CA THR A 3 7.60 28.46 -20.83
C THR A 3 6.13 28.92 -20.80
N PRO A 4 5.25 28.52 -21.73
CA PRO A 4 3.87 28.99 -21.77
C PRO A 4 3.05 28.53 -20.55
N LEU A 5 1.96 29.23 -20.24
CA LEU A 5 1.04 28.84 -19.18
C LEU A 5 0.31 27.54 -19.56
N VAL A 6 0.18 26.62 -18.61
CA VAL A 6 -0.38 25.28 -18.86
C VAL A 6 -1.90 25.22 -18.71
N GLY A 7 -2.56 26.26 -18.22
CA GLY A 7 -4.02 26.30 -18.01
C GLY A 7 -4.44 27.33 -16.97
N THR A 8 -5.75 27.48 -16.77
CA THR A 8 -6.34 28.34 -15.75
C THR A 8 -6.94 27.52 -14.60
N ALA A 9 -6.62 27.89 -13.36
CA ALA A 9 -7.22 27.32 -12.15
C ALA A 9 -8.06 28.39 -11.42
N ILE A 10 -9.35 28.12 -11.28
CA ILE A 10 -10.31 29.02 -10.62
C ILE A 10 -10.58 28.52 -9.20
N ILE A 11 -10.45 29.39 -8.20
CA ILE A 11 -10.68 29.04 -6.79
C ILE A 11 -11.71 30.00 -6.21
N THR A 12 -12.90 29.49 -5.83
CA THR A 12 -13.92 30.29 -5.15
C THR A 12 -13.65 30.39 -3.66
N GLY A 13 -13.90 31.56 -3.07
CA GLY A 13 -13.61 31.78 -1.64
C GLY A 13 -12.12 31.80 -1.35
N ALA A 14 -11.31 32.29 -2.29
CA ALA A 14 -9.85 32.31 -2.21
C ALA A 14 -9.31 33.15 -1.04
N ASN A 15 -10.13 34.02 -0.45
CA ASN A 15 -9.80 34.80 0.75
C ASN A 15 -10.25 34.14 2.07
N GLY A 16 -10.85 32.95 2.00
CA GLY A 16 -11.24 32.16 3.16
C GLY A 16 -10.09 31.29 3.70
N LEU A 17 -10.28 30.73 4.89
CA LEU A 17 -9.28 29.92 5.61
C LEU A 17 -8.71 28.77 4.75
N LEU A 18 -9.56 28.01 4.08
CA LEU A 18 -9.11 26.89 3.23
C LEU A 18 -8.75 27.34 1.81
N GLY A 19 -9.55 28.22 1.20
CA GLY A 19 -9.34 28.67 -0.18
C GLY A 19 -8.01 29.38 -0.40
N SER A 20 -7.55 30.17 0.59
CA SER A 20 -6.25 30.85 0.53
C SER A 20 -5.08 29.88 0.58
N GLU A 21 -5.13 28.88 1.46
CA GLU A 21 -4.10 27.84 1.54
C GLU A 21 -4.07 26.96 0.29
N ILE A 22 -5.23 26.67 -0.32
CA ILE A 22 -5.30 25.97 -1.61
C ILE A 22 -4.59 26.78 -2.69
N ALA A 23 -4.88 28.08 -2.79
CA ALA A 23 -4.26 28.97 -3.77
C ALA A 23 -2.73 29.02 -3.61
N VAL A 24 -2.25 29.14 -2.37
CA VAL A 24 -0.83 29.08 -2.02
C VAL A 24 -0.21 27.73 -2.38
N SER A 25 -0.90 26.62 -2.11
CA SER A 25 -0.40 25.28 -2.40
C SER A 25 -0.30 25.01 -3.90
N ILE A 26 -1.28 25.48 -4.69
CA ILE A 26 -1.23 25.39 -6.15
C ILE A 26 -0.13 26.28 -6.73
N ALA A 27 0.04 27.50 -6.22
CA ALA A 27 1.11 28.39 -6.65
C ALA A 27 2.50 27.76 -6.51
N LYS A 28 2.73 26.98 -5.43
CA LYS A 28 3.98 26.23 -5.21
C LYS A 28 4.10 25.02 -6.13
N ALA A 29 3.03 24.23 -6.25
CA ALA A 29 3.07 22.96 -6.96
C ALA A 29 3.08 23.13 -8.50
N GLN A 30 2.46 24.19 -9.02
CA GLN A 30 2.24 24.41 -10.45
C GLN A 30 2.44 25.90 -10.80
N PRO A 31 3.70 26.38 -10.86
CA PRO A 31 3.99 27.80 -11.09
C PRO A 31 3.58 28.32 -12.47
N PHE A 32 3.30 27.42 -13.43
CA PHE A 32 2.89 27.75 -14.79
C PHE A 32 1.37 27.80 -15.00
N VAL A 33 0.57 27.71 -13.94
CA VAL A 33 -0.90 27.86 -14.02
C VAL A 33 -1.29 29.32 -13.83
N HIS A 34 -2.26 29.80 -14.59
CA HIS A 34 -2.92 31.07 -14.32
C HIS A 34 -3.90 30.91 -13.14
N LEU A 35 -3.57 31.50 -12.01
CA LEU A 35 -4.41 31.46 -10.81
C LEU A 35 -5.47 32.57 -10.84
N LEU A 36 -6.75 32.17 -10.92
CA LEU A 36 -7.88 33.09 -10.88
C LEU A 36 -8.60 32.96 -9.52
N LEU A 37 -8.29 33.88 -8.61
CA LEU A 37 -8.76 33.89 -7.23
C LEU A 37 -10.09 34.65 -7.13
N VAL A 38 -11.17 33.96 -6.80
CA VAL A 38 -12.50 34.54 -6.75
C VAL A 38 -12.90 34.86 -5.31
N ALA A 39 -13.21 36.13 -5.05
CA ALA A 39 -13.65 36.61 -3.74
C ALA A 39 -14.84 37.58 -3.87
N ARG A 40 -15.70 37.61 -2.84
CA ARG A 40 -16.86 38.52 -2.81
C ARG A 40 -16.43 39.99 -2.64
N ASP A 41 -15.46 40.24 -1.77
CA ASP A 41 -14.86 41.55 -1.56
C ASP A 41 -13.36 41.49 -1.83
N ILE A 42 -12.96 42.00 -2.99
CA ILE A 42 -11.56 42.02 -3.45
C ILE A 42 -10.70 43.04 -2.68
N ARG A 43 -11.31 43.92 -1.87
CA ARG A 43 -10.60 44.95 -1.11
C ARG A 43 -10.28 44.53 0.32
N SER A 44 -10.76 43.36 0.76
CA SER A 44 -10.55 42.88 2.12
C SER A 44 -9.07 42.61 2.40
N ASP A 45 -8.64 42.80 3.65
CA ASP A 45 -7.24 42.56 4.01
C ASP A 45 -6.82 41.10 3.81
N SER A 46 -7.75 40.14 3.98
CA SER A 46 -7.53 38.73 3.67
C SER A 46 -7.19 38.46 2.19
N VAL A 47 -7.70 39.29 1.26
CA VAL A 47 -7.34 39.18 -0.17
C VAL A 47 -5.93 39.72 -0.40
N LYS A 48 -5.55 40.80 0.27
CA LYS A 48 -4.20 41.35 0.20
C LYS A 48 -3.19 40.34 0.74
N ASP A 49 -3.45 39.78 1.92
CA ASP A 49 -2.60 38.77 2.56
C ASP A 49 -2.33 37.57 1.63
N VAL A 50 -3.39 36.93 1.09
CA VAL A 50 -3.20 35.77 0.20
C VAL A 50 -2.47 36.17 -1.08
N THR A 51 -2.73 37.36 -1.62
CA THR A 51 -2.07 37.84 -2.84
C THR A 51 -0.57 38.08 -2.61
N ASP A 52 -0.21 38.69 -1.48
CA ASP A 52 1.19 38.96 -1.13
C ASP A 52 1.95 37.65 -0.85
N ARG A 53 1.33 36.71 -0.15
CA ARG A 53 1.87 35.36 0.06
C ARG A 53 2.11 34.62 -1.25
N ILE A 54 1.19 34.73 -2.21
CA ILE A 54 1.32 34.11 -3.53
C ILE A 54 2.41 34.81 -4.35
N ARG A 55 2.49 36.14 -4.31
CA ARG A 55 3.54 36.91 -5.00
C ARG A 55 4.94 36.55 -4.52
N LEU A 56 5.12 36.30 -3.21
CA LEU A 56 6.40 35.85 -2.65
C LEU A 56 6.85 34.48 -3.17
N ILE A 57 5.91 33.63 -3.56
CA ILE A 57 6.21 32.32 -4.18
C ILE A 57 6.65 32.50 -5.64
N GLY A 58 6.13 33.52 -6.32
CA GLY A 58 6.46 33.86 -7.70
C GLY A 58 5.81 32.97 -8.77
N PRO A 59 4.49 32.67 -8.73
CA PRO A 59 3.83 32.02 -9.86
C PRO A 59 3.84 32.95 -11.07
N ARG A 60 3.76 32.36 -12.26
CA ARG A 60 3.86 33.13 -13.50
C ARG A 60 2.68 34.07 -13.74
N SER A 61 1.49 33.74 -13.23
CA SER A 61 0.31 34.58 -13.40
C SER A 61 -0.73 34.36 -12.29
N VAL A 62 -1.15 35.45 -11.65
CA VAL A 62 -2.19 35.46 -10.62
C VAL A 62 -3.08 36.69 -10.79
N GLU A 63 -4.39 36.50 -10.69
CA GLU A 63 -5.40 37.55 -10.77
C GLU A 63 -6.49 37.31 -9.71
N VAL A 64 -7.00 38.41 -9.12
CA VAL A 64 -8.14 38.35 -8.20
C VAL A 64 -9.37 38.96 -8.88
N VAL A 65 -10.49 38.23 -8.87
CA VAL A 65 -11.74 38.65 -9.51
C VAL A 65 -12.89 38.67 -8.51
N LYS A 66 -13.77 39.67 -8.64
CA LYS A 66 -14.96 39.81 -7.83
C LYS A 66 -16.08 38.91 -8.35
N ALA A 67 -16.61 38.03 -7.49
CA ALA A 67 -17.90 37.38 -7.72
C ALA A 67 -18.61 37.09 -6.39
N ASP A 68 -19.92 37.36 -6.35
CA ASP A 68 -20.78 37.04 -5.22
C ASP A 68 -21.65 35.83 -5.55
N LEU A 69 -21.43 34.71 -4.84
CA LEU A 69 -22.19 33.47 -5.04
C LEU A 69 -23.62 33.56 -4.48
N ALA A 70 -23.96 34.59 -3.70
CA ALA A 70 -25.32 34.85 -3.27
C ALA A 70 -26.14 35.68 -4.31
N CYS A 71 -25.60 35.87 -5.52
CA CYS A 71 -26.26 36.60 -6.61
C CYS A 71 -26.03 35.94 -7.98
N PHE A 72 -27.08 35.42 -8.62
CA PHE A 72 -26.96 34.76 -9.92
C PHE A 72 -26.43 35.68 -11.01
N ASN A 73 -26.84 36.95 -11.03
CA ASN A 73 -26.31 37.92 -12.00
C ASN A 73 -24.78 38.07 -11.86
N SER A 74 -24.25 38.05 -10.62
CA SER A 74 -22.81 38.11 -10.39
C SER A 74 -22.09 36.84 -10.91
N VAL A 75 -22.67 35.66 -10.69
CA VAL A 75 -22.10 34.38 -11.15
C VAL A 75 -22.10 34.29 -12.68
N VAL A 76 -23.21 34.65 -13.32
CA VAL A 76 -23.35 34.65 -14.78
C VAL A 76 -22.40 35.66 -15.42
N SER A 77 -22.33 36.89 -14.89
CA SER A 77 -21.43 37.93 -15.41
C SER A 77 -19.96 37.49 -15.31
N PHE A 78 -19.55 36.93 -14.17
CA PHE A 78 -18.20 36.38 -13.99
C PHE A 78 -17.89 35.25 -14.99
N SER A 79 -18.83 34.32 -15.16
CA SER A 79 -18.66 33.17 -16.06
C SER A 79 -18.56 33.60 -17.51
N GLN A 80 -19.43 34.50 -17.97
CA GLN A 80 -19.43 35.02 -19.33
C GLN A 80 -18.13 35.78 -19.63
N TYR A 81 -17.70 36.62 -18.70
CA TYR A 81 -16.43 37.33 -18.81
C TYR A 81 -15.25 36.36 -18.94
N THR A 82 -15.20 35.32 -18.10
CA THR A 82 -14.15 34.29 -18.14
C THR A 82 -14.17 33.51 -19.47
N VAL A 83 -15.35 33.10 -19.95
CA VAL A 83 -15.51 32.41 -21.24
C VAL A 83 -15.00 33.26 -22.40
N GLU A 84 -15.30 34.56 -22.40
CA GLU A 84 -14.85 35.47 -23.46
C GLU A 84 -13.33 35.63 -23.46
N ARG A 85 -12.69 35.69 -22.28
CA ARG A 85 -11.23 35.76 -22.15
C ARG A 85 -10.52 34.49 -22.62
N VAL A 86 -11.11 33.32 -22.37
CA VAL A 86 -10.60 32.05 -22.92
C VAL A 86 -10.74 32.01 -24.44
N ARG A 87 -11.89 32.45 -24.97
CA ARG A 87 -12.16 32.47 -26.43
C ARG A 87 -11.26 33.42 -27.19
N SER A 88 -11.03 34.61 -26.64
CA SER A 88 -10.11 35.61 -27.18
C SER A 88 -8.63 35.26 -26.94
N LYS A 89 -8.34 34.15 -26.23
CA LYS A 89 -7.01 33.68 -25.86
C LYS A 89 -6.23 34.65 -24.96
N GLU A 90 -6.93 35.52 -24.23
CA GLU A 90 -6.34 36.37 -23.21
C GLU A 90 -5.83 35.54 -22.02
N ILE A 91 -6.60 34.52 -21.63
CA ILE A 91 -6.20 33.52 -20.62
C ILE A 91 -6.28 32.09 -21.19
N PRO A 92 -5.46 31.15 -20.68
CA PRO A 92 -5.55 29.74 -21.09
C PRO A 92 -6.91 29.11 -20.74
N PRO A 93 -7.29 27.99 -21.39
CA PRO A 93 -8.47 27.23 -21.01
C PRO A 93 -8.47 26.83 -19.53
N VAL A 94 -9.67 26.74 -18.94
CA VAL A 94 -9.85 26.34 -17.54
C VAL A 94 -9.57 24.85 -17.43
N ILE A 95 -8.58 24.48 -16.64
CA ILE A 95 -8.22 23.08 -16.37
C ILE A 95 -8.73 22.62 -15.00
N LEU A 96 -9.00 23.57 -14.10
CA LEU A 96 -9.36 23.29 -12.71
C LEU A 96 -10.34 24.33 -12.18
N LEU A 97 -11.44 23.87 -11.60
CA LEU A 97 -12.38 24.68 -10.81
C LEU A 97 -12.49 24.10 -9.40
N ILE A 98 -12.18 24.90 -8.38
CA ILE A 98 -12.32 24.52 -6.98
C ILE A 98 -13.46 25.32 -6.34
N ASN A 99 -14.55 24.61 -6.03
CA ASN A 99 -15.71 25.13 -5.34
C ASN A 99 -15.46 25.10 -3.82
N SER A 100 -14.63 26.03 -3.33
CA SER A 100 -14.25 26.13 -1.91
C SER A 100 -15.05 27.16 -1.12
N ALA A 101 -15.72 28.11 -1.76
CA ALA A 101 -16.57 29.06 -1.06
C ALA A 101 -17.70 28.34 -0.31
N ALA A 102 -17.93 28.75 0.94
CA ALA A 102 -19.03 28.23 1.74
C ALA A 102 -19.48 29.28 2.75
N THR A 103 -20.76 29.22 3.11
CA THR A 103 -21.36 29.96 4.23
C THR A 103 -22.13 29.00 5.14
N SER A 104 -22.18 29.32 6.42
CA SER A 104 -22.99 28.62 7.43
C SER A 104 -23.63 29.68 8.32
N SER A 105 -24.85 29.42 8.79
CA SER A 105 -25.58 30.35 9.65
C SER A 105 -26.30 29.59 10.76
N TYR A 106 -26.36 30.21 11.94
CA TYR A 106 -27.06 29.71 13.13
C TYR A 106 -28.32 30.52 13.43
N VAL A 107 -28.76 31.35 12.49
CA VAL A 107 -29.99 32.13 12.57
C VAL A 107 -30.81 31.94 11.30
N THR A 108 -32.10 32.24 11.35
CA THR A 108 -32.94 32.32 10.16
C THR A 108 -32.47 33.50 9.31
N ASP A 109 -31.87 33.22 8.16
CA ASP A 109 -31.34 34.27 7.28
C ASP A 109 -32.46 34.90 6.44
N GLN A 110 -32.26 36.16 6.03
CA GLN A 110 -33.05 36.72 4.93
C GLN A 110 -32.73 35.97 3.65
N VAL A 111 -33.76 35.73 2.82
CA VAL A 111 -33.55 35.17 1.48
C VAL A 111 -32.62 36.06 0.67
N THR A 112 -31.85 35.46 -0.22
CA THR A 112 -31.00 36.18 -1.16
C THR A 112 -31.83 37.04 -2.12
N ARG A 113 -31.15 37.86 -2.91
CA ARG A 113 -31.79 38.65 -3.97
C ARG A 113 -32.49 37.79 -5.03
N ASP A 114 -32.08 36.54 -5.15
CA ASP A 114 -32.65 35.57 -6.09
C ASP A 114 -33.78 34.74 -5.46
N GLY A 115 -34.14 35.01 -4.19
CA GLY A 115 -35.25 34.35 -3.49
C GLY A 115 -34.92 32.99 -2.86
N TYR A 116 -33.63 32.67 -2.70
CA TYR A 116 -33.19 31.40 -2.12
C TYR A 116 -32.65 31.57 -0.71
N ASP A 117 -32.61 30.47 0.03
CA ASP A 117 -31.83 30.38 1.25
C ASP A 117 -30.33 30.65 0.97
N PRO A 118 -29.68 31.58 1.69
CA PRO A 118 -28.27 31.95 1.43
C PRO A 118 -27.27 30.80 1.56
N VAL A 119 -27.51 29.84 2.44
CA VAL A 119 -26.66 28.65 2.64
C VAL A 119 -26.77 27.74 1.42
N TYR A 120 -27.99 27.43 0.97
CA TYR A 120 -28.19 26.57 -0.20
C TYR A 120 -27.75 27.23 -1.50
N GLN A 121 -27.99 28.54 -1.67
CA GLN A 121 -27.54 29.25 -2.87
C GLN A 121 -26.02 29.29 -2.94
N THR A 122 -25.34 29.77 -1.89
CA THR A 122 -23.89 29.94 -1.89
C THR A 122 -23.15 28.60 -1.99
N ASN A 123 -23.62 27.58 -1.28
CA ASN A 123 -22.89 26.32 -1.14
C ASN A 123 -23.25 25.28 -2.21
N CYS A 124 -24.39 25.43 -2.90
CA CYS A 124 -24.86 24.48 -3.90
C CYS A 124 -25.28 25.10 -5.23
N ILE A 125 -26.32 25.95 -5.23
CA ILE A 125 -26.97 26.35 -6.49
C ILE A 125 -26.01 27.21 -7.33
N ALA A 126 -25.32 28.14 -6.69
CA ALA A 126 -24.41 29.05 -7.38
C ALA A 126 -23.15 28.35 -7.92
N PRO A 127 -22.43 27.46 -7.20
CA PRO A 127 -21.30 26.79 -7.82
C PRO A 127 -21.71 25.69 -8.83
N PHE A 128 -22.93 25.14 -8.77
CA PHE A 128 -23.49 24.35 -9.88
C PHE A 128 -23.72 25.24 -11.11
N LEU A 129 -24.39 26.39 -10.96
CA LEU A 129 -24.58 27.37 -12.03
C LEU A 129 -23.24 27.83 -12.62
N LEU A 130 -22.24 28.10 -11.77
CA LEU A 130 -20.89 28.47 -12.17
C LEU A 130 -20.27 27.39 -13.05
N THR A 131 -20.33 26.12 -12.62
CA THR A 131 -19.79 24.99 -13.37
C THR A 131 -20.46 24.86 -14.75
N VAL A 132 -21.79 24.91 -14.80
CA VAL A 132 -22.54 24.82 -16.07
C VAL A 132 -22.26 26.01 -16.98
N SER A 133 -22.10 27.21 -16.42
CA SER A 133 -21.82 28.43 -17.19
C SER A 133 -20.39 28.49 -17.73
N LEU A 134 -19.45 27.77 -17.11
CA LEU A 134 -18.04 27.67 -17.52
C LEU A 134 -17.75 26.49 -18.46
N LEU A 135 -18.75 25.70 -18.86
CA LEU A 135 -18.54 24.51 -19.71
C LEU A 135 -17.76 24.80 -21.00
N GLU A 136 -17.99 25.97 -21.62
CA GLU A 136 -17.27 26.39 -22.83
C GLU A 136 -15.85 26.92 -22.57
N ALA A 137 -15.52 27.28 -21.32
CA ALA A 137 -14.20 27.73 -20.92
C ALA A 137 -13.28 26.58 -20.50
N PHE A 138 -13.84 25.41 -20.15
CA PHE A 138 -13.06 24.24 -19.77
C PHE A 138 -12.23 23.71 -20.94
N ARG A 139 -11.04 23.19 -20.63
CA ARG A 139 -10.21 22.46 -21.59
C ARG A 139 -11.02 21.31 -22.20
N ALA A 140 -11.06 21.26 -23.53
CA ALA A 140 -11.63 20.13 -24.25
C ALA A 140 -10.79 18.87 -23.99
N GLY A 141 -11.47 17.75 -23.74
CA GLY A 141 -10.81 16.46 -23.61
C GLY A 141 -10.14 16.05 -24.91
N ASP A 142 -8.93 15.52 -24.83
CA ASP A 142 -8.18 14.94 -25.96
C ASP A 142 -8.33 13.40 -26.04
N GLY A 143 -9.22 12.81 -25.24
CA GLY A 143 -9.39 11.36 -25.14
C GLY A 143 -8.39 10.65 -24.23
N THR A 144 -7.48 11.41 -23.57
CA THR A 144 -6.59 10.88 -22.54
C THR A 144 -7.13 11.16 -21.13
N PRO A 145 -6.72 10.39 -20.11
CA PRO A 145 -7.12 10.62 -18.71
C PRO A 145 -6.76 12.02 -18.17
N ASN A 146 -5.76 12.69 -18.77
CA ASN A 146 -5.30 14.02 -18.34
C ASN A 146 -5.68 15.15 -19.31
N GLY A 147 -6.44 14.82 -20.36
CA GLY A 147 -6.86 15.76 -21.39
C GLY A 147 -8.00 16.69 -21.01
N GLY A 148 -8.77 16.34 -19.98
CA GLY A 148 -9.98 17.06 -19.57
C GLY A 148 -9.77 18.15 -18.52
N ALA A 149 -10.86 18.76 -18.09
CA ALA A 149 -10.89 19.67 -16.95
C ALA A 149 -11.39 18.97 -15.69
N ARG A 150 -11.05 19.51 -14.52
CA ARG A 150 -11.40 18.96 -13.20
C ARG A 150 -12.21 19.96 -12.38
N VAL A 151 -13.22 19.47 -11.69
CA VAL A 151 -13.98 20.22 -10.69
C VAL A 151 -13.86 19.54 -9.33
N ILE A 152 -13.39 20.28 -8.33
CA ILE A 152 -13.28 19.82 -6.95
C ILE A 152 -14.30 20.56 -6.09
N ASN A 153 -15.23 19.82 -5.52
CA ASN A 153 -16.20 20.33 -4.56
C ASN A 153 -15.71 20.08 -3.14
N ILE A 154 -15.70 21.11 -2.28
CA ILE A 154 -15.34 20.94 -0.87
C ILE A 154 -16.56 20.40 -0.09
N GLY A 155 -16.46 19.12 0.31
CA GLY A 155 -17.43 18.38 1.10
C GLY A 155 -17.24 18.56 2.61
N CYS A 156 -18.02 17.81 3.41
CA CYS A 156 -17.85 17.76 4.86
C CYS A 156 -18.53 16.54 5.49
N SER A 157 -18.06 16.13 6.66
CA SER A 157 -18.65 15.02 7.43
C SER A 157 -20.11 15.26 7.86
N SER A 158 -20.56 16.53 7.92
CA SER A 158 -21.95 16.88 8.25
C SER A 158 -22.94 16.51 7.13
N MET A 159 -22.47 16.14 5.94
CA MET A 159 -23.31 15.58 4.87
C MET A 159 -24.08 14.33 5.30
N SER A 160 -23.52 13.55 6.24
CA SER A 160 -24.19 12.38 6.84
C SER A 160 -25.48 12.73 7.60
N LYS A 161 -25.68 13.99 7.97
CA LYS A 161 -26.87 14.51 8.66
C LYS A 161 -27.75 15.38 7.73
N GLY A 162 -27.38 15.47 6.45
CA GLY A 162 -28.08 16.25 5.45
C GLY A 162 -29.17 15.46 4.74
N SER A 163 -30.03 16.18 4.03
CA SER A 163 -31.14 15.70 3.22
C SER A 163 -31.07 16.28 1.79
N LEU A 164 -31.78 15.64 0.86
CA LEU A 164 -31.85 16.03 -0.56
C LEU A 164 -33.21 16.65 -0.94
N ASP A 165 -34.04 16.96 0.05
CA ASP A 165 -35.45 17.36 -0.08
C ASP A 165 -35.67 18.88 -0.19
N TYR A 166 -34.60 19.67 -0.19
CA TYR A 166 -34.69 21.14 -0.24
C TYR A 166 -35.51 21.67 -1.45
N PHE A 167 -35.55 20.94 -2.56
CA PHE A 167 -36.33 21.32 -3.75
C PHE A 167 -37.69 20.62 -3.86
N ASP A 168 -38.11 19.89 -2.83
CA ASP A 168 -39.35 19.10 -2.85
C ASP A 168 -40.55 19.88 -2.28
N SER A 169 -40.29 20.92 -1.49
CA SER A 169 -41.32 21.81 -0.94
C SER A 169 -41.73 22.89 -1.96
N GLU A 170 -43.02 22.95 -2.29
CA GLU A 170 -43.58 23.96 -3.22
C GLU A 170 -43.87 25.32 -2.55
N ASP A 171 -43.74 25.44 -1.22
CA ASP A 171 -44.02 26.68 -0.47
C ASP A 171 -42.81 27.12 0.39
N PRO A 172 -42.01 28.12 -0.03
CA PRO A 172 -40.97 28.71 0.80
C PRO A 172 -41.52 29.59 1.95
N GLU A 173 -42.81 29.94 1.93
CA GLU A 173 -43.42 30.85 2.91
C GLU A 173 -44.13 30.17 4.10
N SER A 174 -44.42 28.86 4.05
CA SER A 174 -45.35 28.25 5.02
C SER A 174 -44.77 27.95 6.42
N ALA A 175 -43.48 28.22 6.67
CA ALA A 175 -42.85 27.98 7.98
C ALA A 175 -41.73 28.97 8.36
N ALA A 176 -41.66 30.16 7.75
CA ALA A 176 -40.54 31.07 7.98
C ALA A 176 -40.68 31.79 9.33
N GLN A 177 -39.84 31.39 10.30
CA GLN A 177 -39.58 32.23 11.48
C GLN A 177 -39.00 33.58 11.06
N PRO A 178 -39.24 34.67 11.81
CA PRO A 178 -38.72 35.98 11.45
C PRO A 178 -37.19 35.95 11.29
N PRO A 179 -36.62 36.67 10.29
CA PRO A 179 -35.17 36.73 10.12
C PRO A 179 -34.44 37.16 11.39
N GLY A 180 -33.32 36.52 11.68
CA GLY A 180 -32.55 36.72 12.91
C GLY A 180 -32.97 35.82 14.08
N THR A 181 -34.02 34.99 13.92
CA THR A 181 -34.38 34.02 14.97
C THR A 181 -33.29 32.95 15.12
N PRO A 182 -32.80 32.67 16.34
CA PRO A 182 -31.78 31.64 16.56
C PRO A 182 -32.27 30.25 16.18
N ILE A 183 -31.47 29.55 15.39
CA ILE A 183 -31.71 28.16 14.99
C ILE A 183 -30.88 27.22 15.88
N GLY A 184 -31.44 26.07 16.24
CA GLY A 184 -30.72 25.07 17.03
C GLY A 184 -29.46 24.56 16.33
N ALA A 185 -28.38 24.32 17.07
CA ALA A 185 -27.10 23.88 16.48
C ALA A 185 -27.20 22.60 15.62
N LYS A 186 -28.12 21.69 15.97
CA LYS A 186 -28.40 20.47 15.18
C LYS A 186 -29.04 20.81 13.82
N GLU A 187 -30.00 21.71 13.81
CA GLU A 187 -30.71 22.16 12.62
C GLU A 187 -29.79 22.97 11.69
N ALA A 188 -28.99 23.90 12.24
CA ALA A 188 -27.96 24.62 11.49
C ALA A 188 -26.92 23.67 10.87
N THR A 189 -26.48 22.65 11.62
CA THR A 189 -25.56 21.62 11.10
C THR A 189 -26.19 20.79 9.99
N SER A 190 -27.47 20.43 10.14
CA SER A 190 -28.21 19.69 9.12
C SER A 190 -28.41 20.54 7.86
N ARG A 191 -28.82 21.81 7.98
CA ARG A 191 -28.94 22.77 6.87
C ARG A 191 -27.63 22.93 6.09
N PHE A 192 -26.51 23.13 6.79
CA PHE A 192 -25.19 23.18 6.15
C PHE A 192 -24.82 21.84 5.49
N GLY A 193 -25.03 20.73 6.19
CA GLY A 193 -24.79 19.37 5.68
C GLY A 193 -25.59 19.05 4.42
N SER A 194 -26.89 19.38 4.40
CA SER A 194 -27.80 19.25 3.24
C SER A 194 -27.27 20.05 2.06
N SER A 195 -26.83 21.30 2.26
CA SER A 195 -26.27 22.12 1.17
C SER A 195 -25.04 21.47 0.51
N LYS A 196 -24.16 20.85 1.30
CA LYS A 196 -22.95 20.15 0.81
C LYS A 196 -23.26 18.80 0.16
N LEU A 197 -24.23 18.07 0.73
CA LEU A 197 -24.73 16.80 0.19
C LEU A 197 -25.34 17.00 -1.20
N LEU A 198 -26.24 17.98 -1.29
CA LEU A 198 -26.99 18.32 -2.48
C LEU A 198 -26.07 18.87 -3.59
N MET A 199 -25.05 19.66 -3.23
CA MET A 199 -23.99 20.05 -4.16
C MET A 199 -23.26 18.84 -4.76
N SER A 200 -22.75 17.96 -3.90
CA SER A 200 -21.96 16.81 -4.35
C SER A 200 -22.79 15.88 -5.22
N ALA A 201 -24.00 15.54 -4.78
CA ALA A 201 -24.93 14.68 -5.51
C ALA A 201 -25.29 15.26 -6.89
N ALA A 202 -25.64 16.55 -6.96
CA ALA A 202 -25.99 17.20 -8.23
C ALA A 202 -24.80 17.25 -9.20
N MET A 203 -23.59 17.51 -8.70
CA MET A 203 -22.38 17.58 -9.52
C MET A 203 -21.93 16.22 -10.07
N TYR A 204 -22.09 15.13 -9.31
CA TYR A 204 -21.89 13.77 -9.86
C TYR A 204 -22.95 13.41 -10.90
N ALA A 205 -24.22 13.75 -10.66
CA ALA A 205 -25.28 13.54 -11.65
C ALA A 205 -25.01 14.32 -12.95
N LEU A 206 -24.55 15.58 -12.84
CA LEU A 206 -24.12 16.39 -13.97
C LEU A 206 -22.98 15.72 -14.74
N ARG A 207 -21.95 15.23 -14.04
CA ARG A 207 -20.83 14.50 -14.65
C ARG A 207 -21.33 13.31 -15.48
N ARG A 208 -22.18 12.45 -14.91
CA ARG A 208 -22.75 11.30 -15.63
C ARG A 208 -23.48 11.75 -16.90
N SER A 209 -24.28 12.80 -16.81
CA SER A 209 -25.01 13.38 -17.95
C SER A 209 -24.06 13.91 -19.05
N LEU A 210 -22.97 14.58 -18.68
CA LEU A 210 -21.98 15.11 -19.63
C LEU A 210 -21.19 13.99 -20.33
N VAL A 211 -20.83 12.93 -19.62
CA VAL A 211 -20.16 11.76 -20.20
C VAL A 211 -21.07 11.06 -21.23
N LEU A 212 -22.35 10.86 -20.90
CA LEU A 212 -23.33 10.23 -21.80
C LEU A 212 -23.63 11.06 -23.06
N THR A 213 -23.43 12.37 -23.01
CA THR A 213 -23.70 13.28 -24.13
C THR A 213 -22.47 13.56 -25.01
N GLY A 214 -21.30 13.02 -24.65
CA GLY A 214 -20.16 12.77 -25.53
C GLY A 214 -19.23 13.94 -25.88
N ASN A 215 -19.39 15.13 -25.27
CA ASN A 215 -18.70 16.33 -25.79
C ASN A 215 -17.81 17.11 -24.79
N ILE A 216 -17.81 16.80 -23.50
CA ILE A 216 -16.98 17.52 -22.50
C ILE A 216 -16.39 16.53 -21.51
N SER A 217 -15.05 16.36 -21.53
CA SER A 217 -14.31 15.58 -20.54
C SER A 217 -14.16 16.40 -19.26
N LEU A 218 -15.18 16.35 -18.40
CA LEU A 218 -15.20 17.03 -17.11
C LEU A 218 -15.23 16.00 -15.99
N ASN A 219 -14.14 15.91 -15.25
CA ASN A 219 -14.09 15.08 -14.05
C ASN A 219 -14.54 15.88 -12.83
N VAL A 220 -15.31 15.24 -11.96
CA VAL A 220 -15.86 15.84 -10.75
C VAL A 220 -15.46 14.99 -9.55
N TYR A 221 -14.88 15.63 -8.55
CA TYR A 221 -14.52 15.01 -7.28
C TYR A 221 -15.12 15.81 -6.13
N THR A 222 -15.38 15.12 -5.03
CA THR A 222 -15.71 15.77 -3.75
C THR A 222 -14.60 15.50 -2.77
N MET A 223 -14.16 16.53 -2.06
CA MET A 223 -13.06 16.45 -1.11
C MET A 223 -13.47 17.00 0.25
N ASP A 224 -13.44 16.15 1.27
CA ASP A 224 -13.65 16.48 2.66
C ASP A 224 -12.33 16.86 3.32
N PRO A 225 -12.16 18.12 3.77
CA PRO A 225 -10.93 18.57 4.41
C PRO A 225 -10.79 18.07 5.86
N GLY A 226 -11.77 17.32 6.38
CA GLY A 226 -11.85 16.92 7.78
C GLY A 226 -12.15 18.10 8.71
N GLY A 227 -12.02 17.88 10.02
CA GLY A 227 -12.09 18.98 10.98
C GLY A 227 -10.93 19.94 10.74
N MET A 228 -11.18 21.26 10.70
CA MET A 228 -10.13 22.27 10.48
C MET A 228 -10.01 23.23 11.66
N THR A 229 -8.83 23.82 11.80
CA THR A 229 -8.54 24.87 12.78
C THR A 229 -8.05 26.16 12.16
N GLY A 230 -8.41 27.25 12.83
CA GLY A 230 -8.17 28.62 12.39
C GLY A 230 -9.42 29.45 12.61
N GLU A 231 -9.27 30.77 12.53
CA GLU A 231 -10.41 31.68 12.51
C GLU A 231 -11.08 31.56 11.15
N SER A 232 -12.22 30.84 11.11
CA SER A 232 -13.04 30.71 9.92
C SER A 232 -14.23 31.65 10.03
N HIS A 233 -14.53 32.36 8.94
CA HIS A 233 -15.78 33.12 8.80
C HIS A 233 -17.05 32.23 8.84
N LEU A 234 -16.90 30.90 8.85
CA LEU A 234 -18.01 29.96 9.04
C LEU A 234 -18.48 29.85 10.51
N THR A 235 -17.67 30.29 11.48
CA THR A 235 -17.96 30.13 12.92
C THR A 235 -18.03 31.45 13.68
N THR A 236 -17.85 32.59 13.00
CA THR A 236 -17.84 33.93 13.60
C THR A 236 -19.16 34.28 14.30
N ASP A 237 -20.29 33.86 13.74
CA ASP A 237 -21.64 34.13 14.25
C ASP A 237 -22.26 32.93 15.00
N ALA A 238 -21.46 31.91 15.34
CA ALA A 238 -21.93 30.75 16.07
C ALA A 238 -22.18 31.08 17.57
N PRO A 239 -23.15 30.41 18.23
CA PRO A 239 -23.39 30.57 19.66
C PRO A 239 -22.12 30.37 20.49
N LEU A 240 -22.02 31.09 21.62
CA LEU A 240 -20.82 31.11 22.48
C LEU A 240 -20.42 29.69 22.96
N SER A 241 -21.39 28.80 23.16
CA SER A 241 -21.19 27.38 23.48
C SER A 241 -20.53 26.59 22.34
N VAL A 242 -20.85 26.88 21.09
CA VAL A 242 -20.25 26.26 19.90
C VAL A 242 -18.84 26.79 19.67
N ARG A 243 -18.63 28.11 19.86
CA ARG A 243 -17.31 28.74 19.80
C ARG A 243 -16.37 28.21 20.89
N MET A 244 -16.84 28.08 22.13
CA MET A 244 -16.06 27.48 23.23
C MET A 244 -15.79 25.99 23.03
N ALA A 245 -16.73 25.22 22.46
CA ALA A 245 -16.48 23.82 22.09
C ALA A 245 -15.42 23.69 20.98
N HIS A 246 -15.36 24.64 20.05
CA HIS A 246 -14.33 24.69 19.00
C HIS A 246 -12.95 25.09 19.57
N GLN A 247 -12.92 25.99 20.56
CA GLN A 247 -11.69 26.47 21.21
C GLN A 247 -11.11 25.44 22.20
N THR A 248 -11.94 24.77 23.00
CA THR A 248 -11.52 23.69 23.92
C THR A 248 -11.03 22.43 23.18
N ARG A 249 -11.62 22.09 22.03
CA ARG A 249 -11.12 21.02 21.15
C ARG A 249 -9.77 21.33 20.50
N SER A 250 -9.38 22.60 20.40
CA SER A 250 -8.07 22.99 19.87
C SER A 250 -6.91 22.69 20.84
N GLY A 251 -7.16 22.67 22.15
CA GLY A 251 -6.18 22.28 23.18
C GLY A 251 -5.97 20.77 23.30
N LEU A 252 -6.99 19.97 22.96
CA LEU A 252 -6.95 18.49 22.97
C LEU A 252 -6.46 17.89 21.63
N ARG A 253 -5.95 18.72 20.71
CA ARG A 253 -5.47 18.34 19.37
C ARG A 253 -4.54 17.12 19.32
N PRO A 254 -3.48 17.01 20.16
CA PRO A 254 -2.57 15.87 20.09
C PRO A 254 -3.31 14.56 20.40
N PHE A 255 -4.19 14.60 21.40
CA PHE A 255 -4.95 13.43 21.83
C PHE A 255 -6.04 13.03 20.84
N LEU A 256 -6.78 13.99 20.26
CA LEU A 256 -7.84 13.68 19.28
C LEU A 256 -7.31 13.15 17.95
N ARG A 257 -6.11 13.59 17.53
CA ARG A 257 -5.46 13.12 16.30
C ARG A 257 -4.94 11.67 16.41
N VAL A 258 -4.66 11.19 17.63
CA VAL A 258 -4.33 9.78 17.90
C VAL A 258 -5.52 8.86 17.62
N PHE A 259 -6.75 9.34 17.82
CA PHE A 259 -7.97 8.52 17.62
C PHE A 259 -8.62 8.70 16.24
N SER A 260 -8.30 9.76 15.48
CA SER A 260 -8.73 9.91 14.08
C SER A 260 -7.83 10.87 13.32
N LYS A 261 -7.26 10.41 12.18
CA LYS A 261 -6.44 11.25 11.29
C LYS A 261 -7.20 12.45 10.70
N SER A 262 -8.54 12.39 10.63
CA SER A 262 -9.39 13.49 10.17
C SER A 262 -9.77 14.49 11.26
N ALA A 263 -9.36 14.26 12.51
CA ALA A 263 -9.63 15.15 13.62
C ALA A 263 -8.66 16.34 13.63
N ILE A 264 -9.16 17.50 13.17
CA ILE A 264 -8.64 18.83 13.47
C ILE A 264 -7.24 19.11 12.86
N ASN A 265 -7.24 19.56 11.61
CA ASN A 265 -6.08 19.91 10.82
C ASN A 265 -5.84 21.42 10.72
N LYS A 266 -4.58 21.85 10.51
CA LYS A 266 -4.31 23.20 9.97
C LYS A 266 -4.81 23.23 8.52
N ALA A 267 -5.38 24.35 8.06
CA ALA A 267 -5.94 24.46 6.70
C ALA A 267 -4.92 24.18 5.58
N SER A 268 -3.63 24.39 5.85
CA SER A 268 -2.54 24.05 4.92
C SER A 268 -2.44 22.55 4.60
N VAL A 269 -2.86 21.67 5.52
CA VAL A 269 -2.81 20.21 5.33
C VAL A 269 -3.80 19.75 4.27
N PRO A 270 -5.14 19.94 4.42
CA PRO A 270 -6.08 19.58 3.36
C PRO A 270 -5.80 20.37 2.07
N ALA A 271 -5.32 21.62 2.15
CA ALA A 271 -4.96 22.39 0.97
C ALA A 271 -3.84 21.76 0.12
N LYS A 272 -2.78 21.25 0.75
CA LYS A 272 -1.72 20.49 0.06
C LYS A 272 -2.27 19.25 -0.63
N VAL A 273 -3.19 18.53 0.01
CA VAL A 273 -3.80 17.34 -0.58
C VAL A 273 -4.73 17.72 -1.73
N ILE A 274 -5.53 18.78 -1.60
CA ILE A 274 -6.40 19.31 -2.68
C ILE A 274 -5.54 19.70 -3.89
N ALA A 275 -4.42 20.39 -3.69
CA ALA A 275 -3.50 20.74 -4.76
C ALA A 275 -2.89 19.49 -5.42
N ARG A 276 -2.55 18.46 -4.64
CA ARG A 276 -2.06 17.18 -5.18
C ARG A 276 -3.11 16.49 -6.05
N VAL A 277 -4.34 16.33 -5.54
CA VAL A 277 -5.46 15.71 -6.27
C VAL A 277 -5.78 16.50 -7.54
N ALA A 278 -5.75 17.83 -7.46
CA ALA A 278 -6.01 18.72 -8.59
C ALA A 278 -5.09 18.47 -9.80
N PHE A 279 -3.82 18.08 -9.56
CA PHE A 279 -2.82 17.88 -10.61
C PHE A 279 -2.29 16.45 -10.71
N GLN A 280 -2.89 15.50 -9.99
CA GLN A 280 -2.56 14.08 -10.07
C GLN A 280 -2.81 13.57 -11.50
N LYS A 281 -1.93 12.71 -12.04
CA LYS A 281 -2.19 12.05 -13.32
C LYS A 281 -3.22 10.95 -13.11
N GLU A 282 -4.32 10.96 -13.87
CA GLU A 282 -5.26 9.84 -13.88
C GLU A 282 -4.67 8.68 -14.68
N THR A 283 -4.82 7.45 -14.17
CA THR A 283 -4.55 6.20 -14.91
C THR A 283 -5.80 5.76 -15.66
N VAL A 284 -5.66 4.88 -16.65
CA VAL A 284 -6.77 4.41 -17.50
C VAL A 284 -7.87 3.72 -16.68
N GLU A 285 -7.51 2.97 -15.65
CA GLU A 285 -8.46 2.30 -14.73
C GLU A 285 -9.23 3.28 -13.82
N ASN A 286 -8.58 4.39 -13.53
CA ASN A 286 -9.06 5.43 -12.64
C ASN A 286 -9.96 6.44 -13.36
N TRP A 287 -9.78 6.53 -14.68
CA TRP A 287 -10.58 7.32 -15.60
C TRP A 287 -12.01 6.77 -15.65
N GLY A 288 -13.00 7.62 -15.37
CA GLY A 288 -14.41 7.23 -15.40
C GLY A 288 -15.03 6.92 -14.03
N ARG A 289 -14.25 6.66 -12.97
CA ARG A 289 -14.78 6.41 -11.61
C ARG A 289 -15.17 7.69 -10.87
N GLU A 290 -16.19 7.60 -10.01
CA GLU A 290 -16.62 8.70 -9.14
C GLU A 290 -15.95 8.61 -7.78
N ARG A 291 -15.23 9.66 -7.39
CA ARG A 291 -14.32 9.62 -6.24
C ARG A 291 -14.64 10.66 -5.20
N TYR A 292 -14.68 10.21 -3.96
CA TYR A 292 -14.78 11.07 -2.78
C TYR A 292 -13.49 10.94 -1.97
N TYR A 293 -12.86 12.06 -1.67
CA TYR A 293 -11.64 12.11 -0.88
C TYR A 293 -11.97 12.56 0.55
N ILE A 294 -11.42 11.87 1.55
CA ILE A 294 -11.34 12.39 2.92
C ILE A 294 -9.85 12.58 3.21
N LEU A 295 -9.39 13.83 3.19
CA LEU A 295 -7.95 14.14 3.18
C LEU A 295 -7.23 13.34 2.09
N ASP A 296 -6.24 12.54 2.46
CA ASP A 296 -5.40 11.71 1.60
C ASP A 296 -6.04 10.36 1.23
N SER A 297 -7.16 9.99 1.84
CA SER A 297 -7.83 8.72 1.61
C SER A 297 -8.87 8.84 0.48
N GLU A 298 -8.77 7.96 -0.51
CA GLU A 298 -9.70 7.86 -1.64
C GLU A 298 -10.81 6.85 -1.34
N TYR A 299 -12.05 7.23 -1.65
CA TYR A 299 -13.24 6.38 -1.54
C TYR A 299 -14.05 6.44 -2.83
N GLU A 300 -14.76 5.36 -3.14
CA GLU A 300 -15.82 5.42 -4.14
C GLU A 300 -16.92 6.37 -3.66
N ALA A 301 -17.35 7.32 -4.49
CA ALA A 301 -18.31 8.34 -4.06
C ALA A 301 -19.63 7.73 -3.57
N ALA A 302 -20.09 6.63 -4.18
CA ALA A 302 -21.30 5.92 -3.78
C ALA A 302 -21.19 5.15 -2.44
N SER A 303 -19.98 5.00 -1.89
CA SER A 303 -19.77 4.45 -0.54
C SER A 303 -20.00 5.51 0.54
N VAL A 304 -19.65 6.77 0.26
CA VAL A 304 -19.80 7.91 1.19
C VAL A 304 -21.16 8.59 1.04
N ILE A 305 -21.68 8.64 -0.19
CA ILE A 305 -22.97 9.23 -0.53
C ILE A 305 -23.87 8.12 -1.10
N PRO A 306 -24.61 7.38 -0.24
CA PRO A 306 -25.42 6.24 -0.67
C PRO A 306 -26.48 6.60 -1.73
N ALA A 307 -26.94 7.86 -1.73
CA ALA A 307 -27.92 8.36 -2.71
C ALA A 307 -27.43 8.27 -4.16
N LEU A 308 -26.10 8.21 -4.40
CA LEU A 308 -25.54 8.07 -5.76
C LEU A 308 -25.82 6.71 -6.40
N ARG A 309 -26.20 5.70 -5.61
CA ARG A 309 -26.59 4.36 -6.10
C ARG A 309 -27.97 4.36 -6.75
N ASP A 310 -28.82 5.35 -6.41
CA ASP A 310 -30.17 5.51 -6.94
C ASP A 310 -30.15 6.47 -8.14
N VAL A 311 -29.87 5.91 -9.32
CA VAL A 311 -29.73 6.68 -10.57
C VAL A 311 -30.99 7.50 -10.89
N PRO A 312 -32.22 6.94 -10.85
CA PRO A 312 -33.43 7.73 -11.11
C PRO A 312 -33.61 8.91 -10.15
N ARG A 313 -33.29 8.72 -8.87
CA ARG A 313 -33.35 9.82 -7.89
C ARG A 313 -32.32 10.90 -8.19
N MET A 314 -31.11 10.54 -8.61
CA MET A 314 -30.07 11.50 -8.99
C MET A 314 -30.42 12.28 -10.25
N ASP A 315 -31.01 11.63 -11.25
CA ASP A 315 -31.51 12.30 -12.46
C ASP A 315 -32.63 13.28 -12.12
N GLY A 316 -33.56 12.89 -11.24
CA GLY A 316 -34.61 13.78 -10.74
C GLY A 316 -34.06 14.98 -9.96
N LEU A 317 -33.03 14.77 -9.13
CA LEU A 317 -32.34 15.85 -8.41
C LEU A 317 -31.65 16.82 -9.40
N LEU A 318 -30.96 16.29 -10.41
CA LEU A 318 -30.28 17.09 -11.43
C LEU A 318 -31.28 17.99 -12.17
N GLN A 319 -32.44 17.43 -12.57
CA GLN A 319 -33.50 18.21 -13.21
C GLN A 319 -34.04 19.31 -12.30
N LYS A 320 -34.24 19.02 -11.01
CA LYS A 320 -34.68 20.04 -10.03
C LYS A 320 -33.67 21.18 -9.92
N VAL A 321 -32.38 20.88 -9.75
CA VAL A 321 -31.31 21.90 -9.67
C VAL A 321 -31.24 22.73 -10.97
N MET A 322 -31.29 22.08 -12.13
CA MET A 322 -31.30 22.78 -13.42
C MET A 322 -32.52 23.70 -13.57
N ARG A 323 -33.71 23.26 -13.12
CA ARG A 323 -34.93 24.08 -13.13
C ARG A 323 -34.79 25.31 -12.24
N GLN A 324 -34.19 25.18 -11.06
CA GLN A 324 -33.97 26.33 -10.16
C GLN A 324 -33.08 27.39 -10.82
N ILE A 325 -32.02 26.96 -11.49
CA ILE A 325 -31.12 27.86 -12.20
C ILE A 325 -31.83 28.53 -13.37
N GLU A 326 -32.66 27.79 -14.12
CA GLU A 326 -33.42 28.36 -15.22
C GLU A 326 -34.43 29.42 -14.74
N ILE A 327 -35.13 29.18 -13.64
CA ILE A 327 -36.05 30.14 -13.01
C ILE A 327 -35.27 31.38 -12.56
N GLY A 328 -34.19 31.20 -11.81
CA GLY A 328 -33.35 32.28 -11.31
C GLY A 328 -32.74 33.14 -12.43
N VAL A 329 -32.36 32.53 -13.56
CA VAL A 329 -31.78 33.23 -14.70
C VAL A 329 -32.83 33.92 -15.58
N LYS A 330 -34.03 33.34 -15.74
CA LYS A 330 -35.14 33.96 -16.52
C LYS A 330 -35.73 35.19 -15.83
N GLY A 331 -35.68 35.25 -14.49
CA GLY A 331 -36.10 36.43 -13.72
C GLY A 331 -35.26 37.70 -13.97
N MET A 332 -34.13 37.60 -14.69
CA MET A 332 -33.16 38.70 -14.90
C MET A 332 -33.45 39.60 -16.12
N GLY A 333 -34.58 39.45 -16.82
CA GLY A 333 -35.07 40.45 -17.77
C GLY A 333 -34.23 40.70 -19.04
N SER A 334 -33.57 39.69 -19.62
CA SER A 334 -32.99 39.80 -20.98
C SER A 334 -33.35 38.61 -21.89
N PRO A 335 -33.62 38.83 -23.20
CA PRO A 335 -33.89 37.73 -24.13
C PRO A 335 -32.57 37.07 -24.56
N GLN A 336 -32.51 35.74 -24.46
CA GLN A 336 -31.48 34.83 -24.98
C GLN A 336 -30.16 34.70 -24.18
N SER A 337 -30.20 34.18 -22.95
CA SER A 337 -28.99 33.66 -22.29
C SER A 337 -28.59 32.28 -22.88
N ARG A 338 -27.31 32.04 -23.17
CA ARG A 338 -26.81 30.74 -23.69
C ARG A 338 -27.10 29.55 -22.76
N VAL A 339 -27.23 29.79 -21.46
CA VAL A 339 -27.61 28.79 -20.45
C VAL A 339 -28.96 28.15 -20.81
N SER A 340 -29.94 28.95 -21.28
CA SER A 340 -31.25 28.44 -21.75
C SER A 340 -31.16 27.48 -22.95
N ARG A 341 -30.13 27.61 -23.80
CA ARG A 341 -29.92 26.71 -24.96
C ARG A 341 -29.27 25.38 -24.54
N LEU A 342 -28.37 25.40 -23.56
CA LEU A 342 -27.74 24.19 -23.02
C LEU A 342 -28.73 23.39 -22.15
N THR A 343 -29.54 24.05 -21.31
CA THR A 343 -30.63 23.40 -20.55
C THR A 343 -31.69 22.82 -21.48
N ALA A 344 -32.16 23.57 -22.50
CA ALA A 344 -33.13 23.06 -23.46
C ALA A 344 -32.62 21.84 -24.25
N ARG A 345 -31.33 21.81 -24.61
CA ARG A 345 -30.72 20.72 -25.39
C ARG A 345 -30.43 19.46 -24.56
N ALA A 346 -30.14 19.62 -23.26
CA ALA A 346 -30.06 18.52 -22.31
C ALA A 346 -31.44 17.92 -22.01
N MET A 347 -32.45 18.76 -21.79
CA MET A 347 -33.82 18.32 -21.48
C MET A 347 -34.56 17.73 -22.69
N SER A 348 -34.34 18.24 -23.91
CA SER A 348 -35.06 17.76 -25.12
C SER A 348 -34.59 16.40 -25.64
N ARG A 349 -33.42 15.91 -25.20
CA ARG A 349 -32.88 14.60 -25.62
C ARG A 349 -33.22 13.48 -24.65
N GLN A 350 -33.49 13.78 -23.38
CA GLN A 350 -33.82 12.79 -22.35
C GLN A 350 -35.28 12.34 -22.43
N SER A 351 -36.20 13.20 -22.89
CA SER A 351 -37.61 12.85 -23.14
C SER A 351 -37.82 11.86 -24.31
N ARG A 352 -36.78 11.62 -25.13
CA ARG A 352 -36.82 10.67 -26.25
C ARG A 352 -36.56 9.22 -25.81
N TRP A 353 -36.11 9.00 -24.57
CA TRP A 353 -35.72 7.67 -24.05
C TRP A 353 -36.81 6.94 -23.26
N THR A 354 -37.90 7.62 -22.87
CA THR A 354 -39.06 6.98 -22.22
C THR A 354 -39.95 6.20 -23.20
N THR A 355 -39.65 6.19 -24.50
CA THR A 355 -40.51 5.57 -25.53
C THR A 355 -39.79 4.54 -26.40
N THR A 356 -38.52 4.21 -26.12
CA THR A 356 -37.75 3.29 -26.98
C THR A 356 -36.96 2.30 -26.12
N ALA A 357 -37.70 1.45 -25.39
CA ALA A 357 -37.17 0.24 -24.75
C ALA A 357 -38.16 -0.91 -24.96
N VAL A 358 -38.38 -1.26 -26.22
CA VAL A 358 -38.91 -2.55 -26.66
C VAL A 358 -38.07 -2.95 -27.87
N ASP A 359 -37.63 -4.21 -27.87
CA ASP A 359 -36.78 -4.87 -28.87
C ASP A 359 -35.28 -4.58 -28.82
N GLN A 360 -34.52 -5.47 -28.15
CA GLN A 360 -33.61 -6.37 -28.88
C GLN A 360 -33.07 -7.49 -28.00
N LYS A 361 -32.73 -8.58 -28.69
CA LYS A 361 -32.68 -9.99 -28.28
C LYS A 361 -31.21 -10.47 -28.27
N ILE A 362 -30.92 -11.55 -27.53
CA ILE A 362 -29.73 -12.45 -27.62
C ILE A 362 -28.51 -11.90 -26.83
N MET A 363 -27.82 -12.60 -25.92
CA MET A 363 -27.41 -14.02 -25.83
C MET A 363 -27.03 -14.40 -24.37
N GLU A 364 -27.50 -15.53 -23.85
CA GLU A 364 -27.02 -16.16 -22.59
C GLU A 364 -25.76 -17.01 -22.81
N PRO A 365 -25.02 -17.33 -21.71
CA PRO A 365 -24.85 -18.75 -21.42
C PRO A 365 -25.19 -19.13 -19.95
N ARG A 366 -25.89 -20.27 -19.87
CA ARG A 366 -26.32 -21.04 -18.70
C ARG A 366 -25.20 -21.36 -17.70
N LYS A 367 -25.53 -21.30 -16.40
CA LYS A 367 -25.21 -22.37 -15.43
C LYS A 367 -26.27 -22.43 -14.32
N THR A 368 -26.66 -23.65 -14.05
CA THR A 368 -27.76 -24.20 -13.24
C THR A 368 -27.54 -24.06 -11.73
N TRP A 369 -28.58 -23.67 -10.97
CA TRP A 369 -28.89 -24.25 -9.65
C TRP A 369 -30.41 -24.22 -9.41
N ARG A 370 -30.92 -25.35 -8.94
CA ARG A 370 -32.34 -25.66 -8.72
C ARG A 370 -32.89 -25.02 -7.44
N GLU A 371 -34.17 -24.71 -7.55
CA GLU A 371 -35.18 -24.34 -6.57
C GLU A 371 -35.05 -24.97 -5.17
N MET A 372 -35.29 -24.13 -4.15
CA MET A 372 -36.11 -24.50 -2.98
C MET A 372 -36.87 -23.27 -2.48
N ASN A 373 -38.19 -23.28 -2.75
CA ASN A 373 -39.19 -22.38 -2.18
C ASN A 373 -39.22 -22.45 -0.65
N ARG A 374 -39.31 -21.29 0.03
CA ARG A 374 -40.12 -21.14 1.25
C ARG A 374 -40.46 -19.66 1.54
N HIS A 375 -41.73 -19.38 1.25
CA HIS A 375 -42.64 -18.30 1.65
C HIS A 375 -42.20 -17.21 2.65
N HIS A 376 -42.41 -15.96 2.21
CA HIS A 376 -42.65 -14.78 3.03
C HIS A 376 -44.01 -14.85 3.74
N ALA A 377 -44.08 -14.27 4.95
CA ALA A 377 -45.33 -13.80 5.54
C ALA A 377 -45.07 -12.44 6.24
N PHE A 378 -45.71 -11.39 5.72
CA PHE A 378 -45.96 -10.12 6.40
C PHE A 378 -47.38 -10.16 7.00
N SER A 379 -47.61 -9.53 8.15
CA SER A 379 -48.71 -8.56 8.33
C SER A 379 -48.83 -8.01 9.77
N ASN A 380 -49.12 -6.70 9.83
CA ASN A 380 -49.51 -5.92 11.01
C ASN A 380 -51.05 -5.87 11.15
N GLY A 381 -51.55 -5.67 12.39
CA GLY A 381 -52.61 -4.68 12.66
C GLY A 381 -54.01 -5.12 13.13
N TYR A 382 -54.25 -5.03 14.45
CA TYR A 382 -55.45 -4.60 15.23
C TYR A 382 -56.93 -4.93 14.87
N ALA A 383 -57.67 -5.45 15.88
CA ALA A 383 -59.02 -5.03 16.35
C ALA A 383 -59.40 -5.81 17.66
N ALA A 384 -59.62 -5.16 18.81
CA ALA A 384 -60.90 -4.73 19.43
C ALA A 384 -61.64 -5.77 20.31
N TYR A 385 -61.93 -5.43 21.57
CA TYR A 385 -62.83 -6.15 22.51
C TYR A 385 -64.16 -5.38 22.70
N PRO A 386 -65.28 -6.06 23.05
CA PRO A 386 -66.62 -5.47 23.09
C PRO A 386 -67.03 -4.94 24.47
N ARG A 387 -68.03 -4.03 24.47
CA ARG A 387 -68.69 -3.44 25.63
C ARG A 387 -70.03 -4.13 25.89
N GLY A 388 -70.34 -4.46 27.15
CA GLY A 388 -71.67 -4.91 27.60
C GLY A 388 -71.89 -4.61 29.09
N LYS A 389 -73.05 -4.03 29.41
CA LYS A 389 -73.44 -3.41 30.70
C LYS A 389 -74.17 -4.38 31.65
N ALA A 390 -74.08 -4.04 32.95
CA ALA A 390 -75.10 -4.08 34.01
C ALA A 390 -75.38 -5.34 34.86
N SER A 391 -75.25 -5.12 36.19
CA SER A 391 -76.10 -5.53 37.33
C SER A 391 -76.08 -6.98 37.86
N HIS A 392 -75.45 -7.23 39.02
CA HIS A 392 -76.09 -7.26 40.37
C HIS A 392 -75.14 -7.84 41.46
N ASN A 393 -75.19 -7.24 42.67
CA ASN A 393 -74.95 -7.75 44.04
C ASN A 393 -73.82 -8.80 44.26
N ASN A 394 -72.87 -8.67 45.20
CA ASN A 394 -73.09 -8.41 46.62
C ASN A 394 -71.77 -8.08 47.35
N THR A 395 -71.87 -7.25 48.38
CA THR A 395 -70.88 -6.86 49.40
C THR A 395 -70.33 -8.05 50.19
N PHE A 396 -69.07 -8.03 50.64
CA PHE A 396 -68.65 -8.26 52.05
C PHE A 396 -67.12 -8.19 52.22
N SER A 397 -66.68 -7.30 53.11
CA SER A 397 -65.38 -7.34 53.79
C SER A 397 -65.32 -8.48 54.80
N ILE A 398 -64.15 -9.08 55.03
CA ILE A 398 -63.68 -9.66 56.30
C ILE A 398 -62.14 -9.82 56.22
N SER A 399 -61.44 -9.23 57.19
CA SER A 399 -60.00 -9.43 57.48
C SER A 399 -59.82 -10.66 58.42
N PRO A 400 -58.62 -10.90 59.00
CA PRO A 400 -57.60 -11.87 58.59
C PRO A 400 -57.56 -13.16 59.43
N HIS A 401 -56.79 -14.14 58.92
CA HIS A 401 -56.14 -15.30 59.57
C HIS A 401 -56.66 -16.73 59.32
N ARG A 402 -55.65 -17.56 58.97
CA ARG A 402 -55.40 -18.98 59.29
C ARG A 402 -55.97 -20.05 58.33
N PHE A 403 -55.10 -20.58 57.47
CA PHE A 403 -54.92 -22.05 57.31
C PHE A 403 -53.57 -22.40 56.66
N GLN A 404 -52.85 -23.37 57.24
CA GLN A 404 -51.55 -23.89 56.80
C GLN A 404 -51.71 -25.01 55.74
N PRO A 405 -50.77 -25.17 54.77
CA PRO A 405 -50.71 -26.38 53.95
C PRO A 405 -49.77 -27.46 54.53
N ARG A 406 -50.18 -28.72 54.37
CA ARG A 406 -49.50 -29.97 54.79
C ARG A 406 -48.14 -30.21 54.08
N PRO A 407 -47.21 -30.99 54.67
CA PRO A 407 -45.89 -31.27 54.10
C PRO A 407 -45.91 -32.47 53.13
N GLN A 408 -45.18 -32.36 52.00
CA GLN A 408 -44.91 -33.47 51.09
C GLN A 408 -43.59 -34.19 51.47
N PRO A 409 -43.61 -35.47 51.92
CA PRO A 409 -42.42 -36.17 52.43
C PRO A 409 -41.49 -36.74 51.33
N ALA A 410 -41.92 -36.78 50.06
CA ALA A 410 -41.16 -37.40 48.97
C ALA A 410 -39.93 -36.58 48.53
N LEU A 411 -40.04 -35.25 48.49
CA LEU A 411 -38.94 -34.36 48.09
C LEU A 411 -37.82 -34.32 49.15
N ARG A 412 -38.18 -34.43 50.44
CA ARG A 412 -37.20 -34.42 51.54
C ARG A 412 -36.34 -35.68 51.54
N ARG A 413 -36.93 -36.85 51.25
CA ARG A 413 -36.18 -38.12 51.11
C ARG A 413 -35.22 -38.09 49.92
N ARG A 414 -35.63 -37.52 48.78
CA ARG A 414 -34.76 -37.40 47.59
C ARG A 414 -33.57 -36.46 47.85
N ARG A 415 -33.81 -35.37 48.58
CA ARG A 415 -32.75 -34.42 48.97
C ARG A 415 -31.77 -35.01 49.99
N GLN A 416 -32.26 -35.78 50.96
CA GLN A 416 -31.42 -36.49 51.92
C GLN A 416 -30.58 -37.60 51.25
N LEU A 417 -31.13 -38.29 50.24
CA LEU A 417 -30.41 -39.31 49.49
C LEU A 417 -29.29 -38.71 48.64
N LEU A 418 -29.56 -37.58 47.96
CA LEU A 418 -28.54 -36.80 47.25
C LEU A 418 -27.44 -36.29 48.19
N GLN A 419 -27.80 -35.75 49.36
CA GLN A 419 -26.83 -35.30 50.36
C GLN A 419 -25.92 -36.44 50.85
N ARG A 420 -26.49 -37.64 51.07
CA ARG A 420 -25.71 -38.83 51.46
C ARG A 420 -24.78 -39.29 50.35
N LEU A 421 -25.23 -39.29 49.09
CA LEU A 421 -24.38 -39.65 47.95
C LEU A 421 -23.23 -38.66 47.76
N CYS A 422 -23.47 -37.36 47.90
CA CYS A 422 -22.41 -36.34 47.87
C CYS A 422 -21.41 -36.52 49.01
N LEU A 423 -21.87 -36.85 50.22
CA LEU A 423 -21.00 -37.08 51.37
C LEU A 423 -20.12 -38.33 51.17
N ILE A 424 -20.71 -39.42 50.66
CA ILE A 424 -19.98 -40.66 50.36
C ILE A 424 -18.96 -40.42 49.25
N ALA A 425 -19.31 -39.66 48.20
CA ALA A 425 -18.37 -39.29 47.15
C ALA A 425 -17.20 -38.46 47.71
N ALA A 426 -17.47 -37.46 48.54
CA ALA A 426 -16.43 -36.64 49.16
C ALA A 426 -15.47 -37.45 50.05
N ILE A 427 -16.01 -38.39 50.85
CA ILE A 427 -15.19 -39.28 51.68
C ILE A 427 -14.36 -40.22 50.80
N SER A 428 -14.94 -40.78 49.74
CA SER A 428 -14.23 -41.65 48.79
C SER A 428 -13.07 -40.90 48.10
N THR A 429 -13.30 -39.66 47.67
CA THR A 429 -12.26 -38.81 47.08
C THR A 429 -11.15 -38.48 48.07
N LEU A 430 -11.49 -38.17 49.34
CA LEU A 430 -10.49 -37.94 50.39
C LEU A 430 -9.64 -39.19 50.65
N LEU A 431 -10.27 -40.37 50.66
CA LEU A 431 -9.60 -41.64 50.90
C LEU A 431 -8.67 -42.02 49.71
N LEU A 432 -9.09 -41.73 48.48
CA LEU A 432 -8.27 -41.88 47.27
C LEU A 432 -7.05 -40.96 47.27
N ILE A 433 -7.19 -39.70 47.71
CA ILE A 433 -6.07 -38.74 47.85
C ILE A 433 -5.08 -39.20 48.93
N LEU A 434 -5.56 -39.82 50.02
CA LEU A 434 -4.69 -40.32 51.08
C LEU A 434 -3.90 -41.57 50.66
N ILE A 435 -4.52 -42.49 49.92
CA ILE A 435 -3.90 -43.77 49.53
C ILE A 435 -2.99 -43.65 48.31
N PHE A 436 -3.35 -42.84 47.30
CA PHE A 436 -2.61 -42.77 46.03
C PHE A 436 -1.87 -41.43 45.87
N PRO A 437 -0.52 -41.41 45.89
CA PRO A 437 0.28 -40.19 45.75
C PRO A 437 0.07 -39.48 44.41
N SER A 438 -0.21 -40.22 43.33
CA SER A 438 -0.47 -39.67 41.99
C SER A 438 -1.79 -38.89 41.90
N PHE A 439 -2.79 -39.21 42.74
CA PHE A 439 -4.03 -38.42 42.84
C PHE A 439 -3.84 -37.12 43.62
N ARG A 440 -2.82 -37.02 44.48
CA ARG A 440 -2.48 -35.79 45.21
C ARG A 440 -2.03 -34.69 44.24
N ALA A 441 -1.21 -35.04 43.25
CA ALA A 441 -0.71 -34.09 42.24
C ALA A 441 -1.82 -33.48 41.38
N LEU A 442 -2.93 -34.21 41.15
CA LEU A 442 -4.05 -33.73 40.34
C LEU A 442 -5.04 -32.86 41.13
N PHE A 443 -5.23 -33.11 42.43
CA PHE A 443 -6.26 -32.44 43.24
C PHE A 443 -5.74 -31.36 44.21
N LEU A 444 -4.48 -31.42 44.67
CA LEU A 444 -3.91 -30.40 45.57
C LEU A 444 -3.76 -28.99 44.95
N PRO A 445 -3.48 -28.82 43.64
CA PRO A 445 -3.41 -27.48 43.04
C PRO A 445 -4.78 -26.78 43.02
N ALA A 446 -5.88 -27.54 43.03
CA ALA A 446 -7.23 -27.00 42.96
C ALA A 446 -7.82 -26.62 44.33
N VAL A 447 -7.26 -27.12 45.44
CA VAL A 447 -7.83 -26.94 46.79
C VAL A 447 -6.90 -26.15 47.72
N SER A 448 -5.61 -26.03 47.40
CA SER A 448 -4.68 -25.21 48.19
C SER A 448 -4.70 -23.75 47.73
N LEU A 449 -5.50 -22.93 48.41
CA LEU A 449 -5.32 -21.47 48.47
C LEU A 449 -4.01 -21.15 49.21
N GLY A 450 -2.84 -21.48 48.62
CA GLY A 450 -1.53 -20.88 48.90
C GLY A 450 -1.00 -20.79 50.34
N LEU A 451 -1.52 -21.53 51.32
CA LEU A 451 -1.24 -21.27 52.74
C LEU A 451 -0.09 -22.07 53.37
N VAL A 452 0.56 -23.00 52.66
CA VAL A 452 1.71 -23.74 53.22
C VAL A 452 2.76 -24.00 52.14
N SER A 453 3.58 -22.99 51.86
CA SER A 453 4.91 -23.14 51.25
C SER A 453 5.85 -22.13 51.91
N SER A 454 7.04 -22.61 52.29
CA SER A 454 8.06 -21.89 53.05
C SER A 454 8.53 -20.60 52.36
N ALA A 455 8.77 -19.58 53.17
CA ALA A 455 8.89 -18.16 52.80
C ALA A 455 10.12 -17.74 51.97
N GLU A 456 10.82 -18.65 51.29
CA GLU A 456 11.97 -18.31 50.42
C GLU A 456 11.75 -18.62 48.93
N ASP A 457 10.72 -19.41 48.56
CA ASP A 457 10.41 -19.77 47.15
C ASP A 457 9.09 -19.15 46.61
N LEU A 458 8.54 -18.14 47.30
CA LEU A 458 7.36 -17.39 46.83
C LEU A 458 7.77 -16.16 45.99
N GLN A 459 8.53 -16.38 44.92
CA GLN A 459 8.36 -15.50 43.76
C GLN A 459 7.04 -15.93 43.10
N LEU A 460 6.02 -15.07 43.23
CA LEU A 460 4.79 -15.20 42.45
C LEU A 460 5.17 -15.50 40.99
N GLU A 461 4.66 -16.58 40.38
CA GLU A 461 4.91 -16.92 38.97
C GLU A 461 4.57 -15.77 37.99
N THR A 462 3.82 -14.77 38.44
CA THR A 462 3.45 -13.57 37.70
C THR A 462 4.45 -12.41 37.80
N VAL A 463 5.39 -12.42 38.74
CA VAL A 463 6.38 -11.35 38.94
C VAL A 463 7.72 -11.79 38.37
N ARG A 464 8.10 -11.24 37.21
CA ARG A 464 9.40 -11.48 36.59
C ARG A 464 10.31 -10.27 36.76
N TYR A 465 11.46 -10.47 37.38
CA TYR A 465 12.48 -9.45 37.55
C TYR A 465 13.52 -9.57 36.42
N TYR A 466 13.80 -8.47 35.74
CA TYR A 466 14.83 -8.41 34.70
C TYR A 466 15.77 -7.24 34.96
N ASP A 467 17.06 -7.53 35.01
CA ASP A 467 18.11 -6.53 35.09
C ASP A 467 18.70 -6.31 33.69
N LEU A 468 18.28 -5.24 33.03
CA LEU A 468 18.71 -4.90 31.67
C LEU A 468 20.20 -4.49 31.60
N SER A 469 20.83 -4.17 32.72
CA SER A 469 22.28 -3.88 32.75
C SER A 469 23.11 -5.12 32.40
N LYS A 470 22.55 -6.33 32.57
CA LYS A 470 23.18 -7.60 32.20
C LYS A 470 22.97 -7.98 30.73
N MET A 471 22.08 -7.30 30.03
CA MET A 471 21.68 -7.61 28.65
C MET A 471 22.21 -6.53 27.68
N GLN A 472 23.53 -6.35 27.67
CA GLN A 472 24.20 -5.30 26.88
C GLN A 472 24.60 -5.75 25.48
N GLY A 473 24.84 -7.05 25.27
CA GLY A 473 25.46 -7.59 24.06
C GLY A 473 26.98 -7.45 24.11
N SER A 474 27.69 -8.57 23.96
CA SER A 474 29.16 -8.65 23.94
C SER A 474 29.69 -9.29 22.66
N GLY A 475 30.96 -9.02 22.35
CA GLY A 475 31.61 -9.58 21.17
C GLY A 475 31.74 -11.10 21.14
N SER A 476 31.64 -11.77 22.31
CA SER A 476 31.61 -13.23 22.42
C SER A 476 30.28 -13.73 22.98
N GLY A 477 29.17 -13.22 22.43
CA GLY A 477 27.81 -13.50 22.91
C GLY A 477 27.47 -15.00 23.02
N TRP A 478 28.04 -15.84 22.14
CA TRP A 478 27.85 -17.30 22.17
C TRP A 478 28.46 -17.95 23.43
N GLU A 479 29.56 -17.43 23.95
CA GLU A 479 30.21 -17.95 25.17
C GLU A 479 29.43 -17.56 26.42
N HIS A 480 28.79 -16.39 26.38
CA HIS A 480 28.03 -15.82 27.50
C HIS A 480 26.55 -16.23 27.49
N GLY A 481 26.11 -17.04 26.53
CA GLY A 481 24.72 -17.49 26.43
C GLY A 481 23.75 -16.35 26.10
N GLU A 482 24.20 -15.37 25.32
CA GLU A 482 23.40 -14.21 24.96
C GLU A 482 22.29 -14.58 23.97
N ARG A 483 21.07 -14.09 24.21
CA ARG A 483 19.92 -14.37 23.33
C ARG A 483 19.84 -13.38 22.17
N VAL A 484 19.56 -13.92 20.99
CA VAL A 484 19.37 -13.20 19.74
C VAL A 484 17.90 -13.26 19.34
N LEU A 485 17.29 -12.11 19.06
CA LEU A 485 15.98 -12.05 18.43
C LEU A 485 16.16 -11.89 16.93
N MET A 486 15.85 -12.93 16.14
CA MET A 486 15.91 -12.87 14.69
C MET A 486 14.57 -12.41 14.12
N CYS A 487 14.54 -11.27 13.42
CA CYS A 487 13.34 -10.66 12.86
C CYS A 487 13.34 -10.75 11.33
N THR A 488 12.28 -11.35 10.77
CA THR A 488 12.11 -11.52 9.33
C THR A 488 10.69 -11.09 8.92
N PRO A 489 10.53 -9.92 8.28
CA PRO A 489 9.27 -9.55 7.64
C PRO A 489 9.05 -10.39 6.38
N LEU A 490 7.82 -10.82 6.13
CA LEU A 490 7.44 -11.71 5.04
C LEU A 490 6.24 -11.14 4.28
N ARG A 491 6.35 -11.17 2.95
CA ARG A 491 5.26 -10.94 2.00
C ARG A 491 5.51 -11.80 0.77
N ASP A 492 4.53 -12.59 0.36
CA ASP A 492 4.61 -13.46 -0.81
C ASP A 492 5.92 -14.27 -0.88
N ALA A 493 6.33 -14.84 0.26
CA ALA A 493 7.65 -15.41 0.48
C ALA A 493 7.71 -16.93 0.37
N ALA A 494 6.62 -17.61 -0.02
CA ALA A 494 6.54 -19.07 0.00
C ALA A 494 7.66 -19.75 -0.82
N SER A 495 8.04 -19.16 -1.95
CA SER A 495 9.15 -19.62 -2.81
C SER A 495 10.52 -19.59 -2.11
N HIS A 496 10.72 -18.66 -1.17
CA HIS A 496 12.01 -18.44 -0.51
C HIS A 496 12.15 -19.21 0.80
N LEU A 497 11.04 -19.61 1.45
CA LEU A 497 11.06 -20.29 2.75
C LEU A 497 11.92 -21.58 2.78
N PRO A 498 11.91 -22.48 1.78
CA PRO A 498 12.77 -23.68 1.78
C PRO A 498 14.25 -23.35 1.96
N MET A 499 14.73 -22.37 1.19
CA MET A 499 16.11 -21.90 1.24
C MET A 499 16.39 -21.23 2.58
N PHE A 500 15.49 -20.34 3.03
CA PHE A 500 15.64 -19.64 4.31
C PHE A 500 15.79 -20.61 5.50
N PHE A 501 14.94 -21.64 5.60
CA PHE A 501 15.03 -22.64 6.68
C PHE A 501 16.27 -23.54 6.55
N SER A 502 16.78 -23.78 5.34
CA SER A 502 18.05 -24.48 5.16
C SER A 502 19.22 -23.68 5.77
N HIS A 503 19.20 -22.35 5.65
CA HIS A 503 20.18 -21.49 6.29
C HIS A 503 20.04 -21.49 7.81
N LEU A 504 18.80 -21.42 8.34
CA LEU A 504 18.57 -21.49 9.78
C LEU A 504 19.19 -22.75 10.41
N ARG A 505 18.96 -23.91 9.78
CA ARG A 505 19.53 -25.18 10.25
C ARG A 505 21.07 -25.20 10.24
N ASN A 506 21.68 -24.48 9.30
CA ASN A 506 23.12 -24.45 9.14
C ASN A 506 23.83 -23.41 10.03
N LEU A 507 23.11 -22.56 10.76
CA LEU A 507 23.73 -21.59 11.67
C LEU A 507 24.52 -22.31 12.77
N THR A 508 25.72 -21.81 13.07
CA THR A 508 26.57 -22.36 14.13
C THR A 508 26.20 -21.85 15.53
N TYR A 509 25.57 -20.69 15.61
CA TYR A 509 25.14 -20.10 16.87
C TYR A 509 24.11 -21.03 17.55
N PRO A 510 24.18 -21.27 18.87
CA PRO A 510 23.27 -22.22 19.52
C PRO A 510 21.79 -21.88 19.27
N HIS A 511 21.05 -22.77 18.58
CA HIS A 511 19.69 -22.47 18.12
C HIS A 511 18.73 -22.17 19.27
N ASN A 512 18.93 -22.79 20.44
CA ASN A 512 18.15 -22.54 21.65
C ASN A 512 18.31 -21.10 22.22
N LEU A 513 19.32 -20.35 21.75
CA LEU A 513 19.55 -18.94 22.09
C LEU A 513 19.01 -17.98 21.02
N ILE A 514 18.50 -18.50 19.90
CA ILE A 514 17.90 -17.74 18.82
C ILE A 514 16.37 -17.83 18.97
N ASP A 515 15.76 -16.70 19.29
CA ASP A 515 14.31 -16.54 19.28
C ASP A 515 13.90 -16.01 17.89
N LEU A 516 12.95 -16.66 17.22
CA LEU A 516 12.51 -16.31 15.87
C LEU A 516 11.25 -15.43 15.90
N ALA A 517 11.22 -14.40 15.08
CA ALA A 517 10.10 -13.47 14.98
C ALA A 517 9.76 -13.19 13.50
N PHE A 518 8.56 -13.57 13.09
CA PHE A 518 8.06 -13.38 11.75
C PHE A 518 6.88 -12.41 11.74
N LEU A 519 6.82 -11.53 10.74
CA LEU A 519 5.62 -10.74 10.45
C LEU A 519 5.17 -11.01 9.02
N VAL A 520 4.00 -11.64 8.86
CA VAL A 520 3.36 -11.86 7.55
C VAL A 520 2.37 -10.71 7.30
N SER A 521 2.53 -9.99 6.21
CA SER A 521 1.71 -8.82 5.86
C SER A 521 1.38 -8.78 4.38
N ASP A 522 0.12 -8.52 4.05
CA ASP A 522 -0.35 -8.28 2.69
C ASP A 522 0.10 -9.40 1.71
N SER A 523 0.20 -10.66 2.19
CA SER A 523 0.52 -11.85 1.38
C SER A 523 -0.74 -12.40 0.71
N GLU A 524 -0.60 -12.81 -0.54
CA GLU A 524 -1.65 -13.45 -1.35
C GLU A 524 -1.37 -14.93 -1.64
N ASP A 525 -0.13 -15.39 -1.41
CA ASP A 525 0.31 -16.78 -1.58
C ASP A 525 0.12 -17.63 -0.30
N ASN A 526 0.63 -18.86 -0.31
CA ASN A 526 0.58 -19.81 0.80
C ASN A 526 1.71 -19.62 1.84
N THR A 527 2.28 -18.41 1.96
CA THR A 527 3.40 -18.12 2.89
C THR A 527 3.06 -18.55 4.33
N MET A 528 1.86 -18.25 4.81
CA MET A 528 1.51 -18.47 6.22
C MET A 528 1.40 -19.96 6.56
N GLU A 529 0.76 -20.75 5.68
CA GLU A 529 0.62 -22.20 5.85
C GLU A 529 1.99 -22.88 5.76
N MET A 530 2.80 -22.50 4.77
CA MET A 530 4.13 -23.07 4.58
C MET A 530 5.07 -22.72 5.73
N LEU A 531 5.06 -21.46 6.19
CA LEU A 531 5.82 -21.03 7.37
C LEU A 531 5.44 -21.86 8.59
N SER A 532 4.14 -22.03 8.86
CA SER A 532 3.67 -22.81 10.01
C SER A 532 4.14 -24.27 9.95
N SER A 533 3.99 -24.92 8.80
CA SER A 533 4.46 -26.30 8.59
C SER A 533 5.96 -26.43 8.81
N MET A 534 6.75 -25.52 8.25
CA MET A 534 8.21 -25.59 8.35
C MET A 534 8.72 -25.27 9.76
N LEU A 535 8.02 -24.40 10.51
CA LEU A 535 8.31 -24.16 11.93
C LEU A 535 7.98 -25.39 12.79
N ASP A 536 6.87 -26.07 12.52
CA ASP A 536 6.54 -27.33 13.20
C ASP A 536 7.61 -28.40 12.90
N ASP A 537 8.04 -28.53 11.65
CA ASP A 537 9.12 -29.46 11.27
C ASP A 537 10.45 -29.09 11.95
N LEU A 538 10.75 -27.79 12.07
CA LEU A 538 11.96 -27.29 12.73
C LEU A 538 11.96 -27.57 14.23
N GLN A 539 10.83 -27.38 14.91
CA GLN A 539 10.72 -27.60 16.36
C GLN A 539 10.59 -29.08 16.74
N ASN A 540 10.11 -29.93 15.81
CA ASN A 540 9.99 -31.38 16.01
C ASN A 540 11.19 -32.17 15.48
N ASP A 541 12.33 -31.52 15.22
CA ASP A 541 13.55 -32.20 14.79
C ASP A 541 13.98 -33.26 15.82
N ALA A 542 14.56 -34.35 15.33
CA ALA A 542 15.00 -35.45 16.17
C ALA A 542 16.18 -35.06 17.09
N ASP A 543 17.00 -34.09 16.68
CA ASP A 543 18.05 -33.52 17.54
C ASP A 543 17.50 -32.34 18.36
N PRO A 544 17.45 -32.45 19.70
CA PRO A 544 17.00 -31.35 20.56
C PRO A 544 17.80 -30.04 20.39
N LYS A 545 19.05 -30.12 19.91
CA LYS A 545 19.89 -28.94 19.66
C LYS A 545 19.45 -28.11 18.46
N MET A 546 18.67 -28.71 17.55
CA MET A 546 18.14 -28.03 16.36
C MET A 546 16.87 -27.22 16.64
N SER A 547 16.29 -27.39 17.84
CA SER A 547 15.16 -26.59 18.27
C SER A 547 15.57 -25.15 18.57
N PHE A 548 14.81 -24.22 18.03
CA PHE A 548 14.99 -22.80 18.30
C PHE A 548 14.33 -22.43 19.63
N GLY A 549 14.65 -21.23 20.11
CA GLY A 549 14.04 -20.66 21.31
C GLY A 549 12.55 -20.34 21.13
N GLU A 550 12.13 -19.16 21.58
CA GLU A 550 10.74 -18.75 21.43
C GLU A 550 10.48 -18.25 20.01
N ILE A 551 9.44 -18.82 19.37
CA ILE A 551 9.01 -18.46 18.02
C ILE A 551 7.74 -17.63 18.11
N SER A 552 7.72 -16.47 17.46
CA SER A 552 6.57 -15.57 17.38
C SER A 552 6.21 -15.31 15.92
N VAL A 553 4.99 -15.70 15.52
CA VAL A 553 4.46 -15.40 14.18
C VAL A 553 3.32 -14.39 14.32
N ILE A 554 3.47 -13.24 13.68
CA ILE A 554 2.52 -12.13 13.73
C ILE A 554 1.94 -11.95 12.33
N GLN A 555 0.61 -11.94 12.21
CA GLN A 555 -0.06 -11.58 10.98
C GLN A 555 -0.69 -10.20 11.11
N LYS A 556 -0.30 -9.27 10.23
CA LYS A 556 -0.84 -7.91 10.24
C LYS A 556 -0.64 -7.23 8.90
N ASP A 557 -1.74 -6.81 8.29
CA ASP A 557 -1.73 -6.07 7.02
C ASP A 557 -1.58 -4.56 7.24
N PHE A 558 -0.84 -3.90 6.34
CA PHE A 558 -0.64 -2.45 6.33
C PHE A 558 -1.33 -1.77 5.14
N GLY A 559 -2.02 -2.54 4.28
CA GLY A 559 -2.81 -2.00 3.18
C GLY A 559 -1.94 -1.47 2.05
N GLN A 560 -0.85 -2.17 1.75
CA GLN A 560 0.06 -1.80 0.66
C GLN A 560 -0.62 -2.04 -0.69
N GLN A 561 -1.23 -1.01 -1.25
CA GLN A 561 -1.91 -1.05 -2.56
C GLN A 561 -0.90 -1.20 -3.71
N VAL A 562 -0.37 -2.39 -3.97
CA VAL A 562 0.54 -2.61 -5.12
C VAL A 562 0.33 -4.00 -5.73
N GLN A 563 -0.58 -4.04 -6.71
CA GLN A 563 -0.59 -5.00 -7.84
C GLN A 563 -0.54 -4.20 -9.15
N GLN A 564 0.57 -3.53 -9.50
CA GLN A 564 0.84 -3.04 -10.87
C GLN A 564 2.35 -3.09 -11.13
N ASP A 565 2.72 -3.68 -12.27
CA ASP A 565 4.03 -3.95 -12.89
C ASP A 565 5.33 -3.60 -12.14
N VAL A 566 6.29 -4.53 -12.19
CA VAL A 566 7.64 -4.45 -11.60
C VAL A 566 8.32 -3.11 -11.92
N GLU A 567 8.15 -2.59 -13.13
CA GLU A 567 8.70 -1.29 -13.57
C GLU A 567 8.08 -0.08 -12.84
N SER A 568 6.80 -0.14 -12.44
CA SER A 568 6.14 0.94 -11.68
C SER A 568 6.58 0.97 -10.21
N ARG A 569 7.00 -0.19 -9.67
CA ARG A 569 7.49 -0.35 -8.29
C ARG A 569 8.84 0.34 -8.07
N HIS A 570 9.61 0.51 -9.14
CA HIS A 570 10.88 1.22 -9.14
C HIS A 570 10.73 2.70 -9.46
N GLY A 571 9.54 3.29 -9.53
CA GLY A 571 9.41 4.74 -9.66
C GLY A 571 9.87 5.49 -8.40
N PHE A 572 10.80 6.44 -8.54
CA PHE A 572 11.32 7.29 -7.44
C PHE A 572 10.21 7.87 -6.54
N ALA A 573 9.08 8.30 -7.13
CA ALA A 573 7.95 8.88 -6.40
C ALA A 573 7.17 7.90 -5.49
N ALA A 574 7.20 6.59 -5.78
CA ALA A 574 6.47 5.56 -5.01
C ALA A 574 7.34 4.93 -3.89
N GLN A 575 8.66 4.99 -4.06
CA GLN A 575 9.64 4.39 -3.13
C GLN A 575 9.53 4.98 -1.71
N ALA A 576 9.37 6.30 -1.59
CA ALA A 576 9.22 6.97 -0.29
C ALA A 576 8.00 6.47 0.51
N SER A 577 6.86 6.24 -0.13
CA SER A 577 5.68 5.67 0.54
C SER A 577 5.89 4.20 0.93
N ARG A 578 6.54 3.41 0.08
CA ARG A 578 6.84 2.00 0.34
C ARG A 578 7.75 1.84 1.57
N ARG A 579 8.86 2.58 1.64
CA ARG A 579 9.76 2.55 2.82
C ARG A 579 9.05 2.90 4.10
N LYS A 580 8.16 3.90 4.09
CA LYS A 580 7.36 4.28 5.26
C LYS A 580 6.42 3.17 5.73
N LEU A 581 5.85 2.37 4.83
CA LEU A 581 5.03 1.20 5.18
C LEU A 581 5.89 0.04 5.71
N MET A 582 7.01 -0.27 5.05
CA MET A 582 7.96 -1.29 5.52
C MET A 582 8.49 -0.96 6.93
N ALA A 583 8.77 0.32 7.20
CA ALA A 583 9.16 0.79 8.52
C ALA A 583 8.08 0.51 9.59
N GLN A 584 6.80 0.65 9.24
CA GLN A 584 5.70 0.29 10.15
C GLN A 584 5.71 -1.21 10.45
N ALA A 585 5.86 -2.05 9.44
CA ALA A 585 5.94 -3.50 9.61
C ALA A 585 7.10 -3.91 10.52
N ARG A 586 8.33 -3.41 10.24
CA ARG A 586 9.51 -3.68 11.08
C ARG A 586 9.29 -3.23 12.53
N ASN A 587 8.76 -2.02 12.75
CA ASN A 587 8.50 -1.52 14.11
C ASN A 587 7.43 -2.33 14.85
N TRP A 588 6.38 -2.78 14.16
CA TRP A 588 5.35 -3.63 14.77
C TRP A 588 5.90 -4.98 15.18
N LEU A 589 6.68 -5.62 14.29
CA LEU A 589 7.36 -6.87 14.58
C LEU A 589 8.26 -6.72 15.82
N LEU A 590 9.16 -5.74 15.81
CA LEU A 590 10.09 -5.48 16.91
C LEU A 590 9.36 -5.20 18.23
N SER A 591 8.38 -4.31 18.22
CA SER A 591 7.68 -3.89 19.44
C SER A 591 6.87 -5.02 20.07
N ALA A 592 6.41 -5.97 19.25
CA ALA A 592 5.63 -7.11 19.72
C ALA A 592 6.50 -8.27 20.23
N THR A 593 7.76 -8.40 19.77
CA THR A 593 8.61 -9.56 20.06
C THR A 593 9.84 -9.26 20.92
N LEU A 594 10.26 -8.00 21.05
CA LEU A 594 11.42 -7.62 21.86
C LEU A 594 11.17 -7.82 23.37
N ARG A 595 11.72 -8.90 23.93
CA ARG A 595 11.72 -9.21 25.36
C ARG A 595 12.91 -8.60 26.13
N PRO A 596 12.82 -8.47 27.47
CA PRO A 596 13.91 -8.03 28.35
C PRO A 596 15.16 -8.94 28.33
N THR A 597 15.01 -10.20 27.90
CA THR A 597 16.08 -11.22 27.87
C THR A 597 16.98 -11.16 26.64
N HIS A 598 16.59 -10.43 25.60
CA HIS A 598 17.40 -10.32 24.39
C HIS A 598 18.59 -9.39 24.61
N SER A 599 19.74 -9.79 24.10
CA SER A 599 20.96 -8.98 24.06
C SER A 599 21.24 -8.45 22.65
N TRP A 600 20.79 -9.18 21.63
CA TRP A 600 20.93 -8.84 20.22
C TRP A 600 19.60 -8.93 19.47
N VAL A 601 19.49 -8.15 18.41
CA VAL A 601 18.41 -8.25 17.41
C VAL A 601 19.08 -8.39 16.04
N TYR A 602 18.70 -9.42 15.31
CA TYR A 602 19.22 -9.70 13.97
C TYR A 602 18.09 -9.59 12.95
N TRP A 603 18.15 -8.58 12.08
CA TRP A 603 17.23 -8.43 10.97
C TRP A 603 17.75 -9.19 9.77
N ARG A 604 16.89 -10.02 9.17
CA ARG A 604 17.25 -10.85 8.03
C ARG A 604 16.09 -10.97 7.05
N ASP A 605 16.31 -10.57 5.81
CA ASP A 605 15.36 -10.81 4.73
C ASP A 605 15.37 -12.30 4.30
N ALA A 606 14.25 -12.78 3.76
CA ALA A 606 14.02 -14.20 3.48
C ALA A 606 14.63 -14.70 2.15
N ASP A 607 14.99 -13.77 1.28
CA ASP A 607 15.46 -13.92 -0.11
C ASP A 607 16.99 -13.95 -0.23
N VAL A 608 17.71 -14.08 0.88
CA VAL A 608 19.17 -14.12 0.82
C VAL A 608 19.69 -15.53 0.52
N LEU A 609 20.23 -15.69 -0.70
CA LEU A 609 20.71 -16.92 -1.29
C LEU A 609 21.87 -17.60 -0.55
N THR A 610 22.85 -16.87 -0.02
CA THR A 610 23.98 -17.48 0.70
C THR A 610 24.56 -16.52 1.74
N ALA A 611 24.89 -17.05 2.92
CA ALA A 611 25.66 -16.36 3.95
C ALA A 611 26.55 -17.36 4.69
N PRO A 612 27.68 -16.92 5.29
CA PRO A 612 28.46 -17.77 6.17
C PRO A 612 27.62 -18.31 7.33
N THR A 613 27.84 -19.57 7.70
CA THR A 613 27.10 -20.22 8.80
C THR A 613 27.38 -19.59 10.17
N THR A 614 28.53 -18.93 10.28
CA THR A 614 29.05 -18.20 11.45
C THR A 614 28.65 -16.71 11.47
N ILE A 615 27.71 -16.27 10.61
CA ILE A 615 27.40 -14.85 10.44
C ILE A 615 27.06 -14.11 11.73
N LEU A 616 26.40 -14.75 12.70
CA LEU A 616 26.07 -14.11 13.96
C LEU A 616 27.35 -13.86 14.78
N GLU A 617 28.19 -14.88 14.91
CA GLU A 617 29.47 -14.81 15.61
C GLU A 617 30.43 -13.82 14.94
N ASP A 618 30.52 -13.87 13.62
CA ASP A 618 31.39 -13.03 12.81
C ASP A 618 31.01 -11.55 12.91
N LEU A 619 29.72 -11.23 12.98
CA LEU A 619 29.27 -9.84 13.18
C LEU A 619 29.37 -9.41 14.65
N MET A 620 29.09 -10.31 15.60
CA MET A 620 29.18 -10.02 17.04
C MET A 620 30.61 -9.67 17.44
N ARG A 621 31.63 -10.37 16.94
CA ARG A 621 33.03 -10.20 17.37
C ARG A 621 33.58 -8.77 17.24
N HIS A 622 33.01 -7.95 16.36
CA HIS A 622 33.35 -6.54 16.21
C HIS A 622 32.86 -5.65 17.37
N ASP A 623 31.96 -6.17 18.21
CA ASP A 623 31.41 -5.53 19.41
C ASP A 623 30.76 -4.15 19.17
N LYS A 624 30.19 -3.95 17.99
CA LYS A 624 29.53 -2.69 17.59
C LYS A 624 28.05 -2.67 17.95
N ASP A 625 27.50 -1.48 18.12
CA ASP A 625 26.07 -1.28 18.41
C ASP A 625 25.17 -1.70 17.23
N VAL A 626 25.55 -1.33 16.01
CA VAL A 626 24.89 -1.70 14.75
C VAL A 626 25.98 -2.07 13.75
N ILE A 627 25.85 -3.25 13.14
CA ILE A 627 26.77 -3.74 12.12
C ILE A 627 26.03 -4.41 10.95
N VAL A 628 26.50 -4.16 9.73
CA VAL A 628 25.96 -4.75 8.50
C VAL A 628 27.07 -5.35 7.63
N PRO A 629 26.85 -6.52 7.00
CA PRO A 629 27.75 -7.05 5.98
C PRO A 629 27.53 -6.34 4.63
N ASN A 630 28.44 -6.56 3.69
CA ASN A 630 28.24 -6.17 2.31
C ASN A 630 27.28 -7.15 1.59
N VAL A 631 26.42 -6.65 0.71
CA VAL A 631 25.38 -7.46 0.03
C VAL A 631 25.52 -7.38 -1.48
N TRP A 632 25.75 -8.52 -2.08
CA TRP A 632 25.94 -8.69 -3.52
C TRP A 632 24.90 -9.65 -4.08
N ARG A 633 24.68 -9.62 -5.39
CA ARG A 633 23.87 -10.61 -6.09
C ARG A 633 24.71 -11.31 -7.15
N PRO A 634 24.57 -12.64 -7.30
CA PRO A 634 25.09 -13.30 -8.49
C PRO A 634 24.26 -12.86 -9.69
N LEU A 635 24.91 -12.71 -10.84
CA LEU A 635 24.26 -12.50 -12.12
C LEU A 635 24.64 -13.64 -13.05
N PRO A 636 23.83 -13.94 -14.05
CA PRO A 636 24.25 -14.81 -15.13
C PRO A 636 25.51 -14.27 -15.84
N ASP A 637 26.30 -15.17 -16.44
CA ASP A 637 27.58 -14.82 -17.07
C ASP A 637 27.45 -13.71 -18.13
N TRP A 638 26.34 -13.70 -18.88
CA TRP A 638 26.07 -12.69 -19.92
C TRP A 638 25.80 -11.28 -19.34
N LEU A 639 25.48 -11.17 -18.05
CA LEU A 639 25.27 -9.91 -17.33
C LEU A 639 26.46 -9.52 -16.44
N GLY A 640 27.58 -10.25 -16.54
CA GLY A 640 28.82 -9.91 -15.82
C GLY A 640 29.02 -10.66 -14.50
N GLY A 641 28.25 -11.73 -14.21
CA GLY A 641 28.55 -12.71 -13.17
C GLY A 641 28.23 -12.29 -11.73
N GLU A 642 28.52 -11.06 -11.32
CA GLU A 642 28.22 -10.53 -9.98
C GLU A 642 27.96 -9.02 -10.00
N GLN A 643 27.13 -8.54 -9.08
CA GLN A 643 26.83 -7.11 -8.97
C GLN A 643 26.54 -6.70 -7.51
N PRO A 644 26.91 -5.48 -7.10
CA PRO A 644 26.42 -4.88 -5.87
C PRO A 644 24.89 -4.83 -5.84
N TYR A 645 24.29 -5.26 -4.73
CA TYR A 645 22.83 -5.32 -4.58
C TYR A 645 22.30 -4.20 -3.66
N ASP A 646 22.80 -4.14 -2.42
CA ASP A 646 22.25 -3.22 -1.42
C ASP A 646 22.97 -1.87 -1.42
N LEU A 647 22.34 -0.87 -2.05
CA LEU A 647 22.84 0.50 -2.11
C LEU A 647 22.42 1.36 -0.90
N ASN A 648 21.71 0.80 0.08
CA ASN A 648 21.20 1.55 1.25
C ASN A 648 22.22 1.66 2.39
N SER A 649 23.35 0.96 2.29
CA SER A 649 24.46 1.05 3.23
C SER A 649 25.51 2.02 2.70
N TRP A 650 25.65 3.17 3.34
CA TRP A 650 26.50 4.27 2.84
C TRP A 650 26.97 5.20 3.96
N GLN A 651 28.07 5.92 3.70
CA GLN A 651 28.53 7.03 4.52
C GLN A 651 28.03 8.35 3.93
N GLU A 652 27.72 9.32 4.79
CA GLU A 652 27.17 10.61 4.39
C GLU A 652 28.17 11.44 3.57
N SER A 653 27.66 12.30 2.68
CA SER A 653 28.48 13.20 1.87
C SER A 653 28.03 14.66 2.01
N GLU A 654 28.95 15.61 1.82
CA GLU A 654 28.65 17.05 1.87
C GLU A 654 27.61 17.45 0.81
N THR A 655 27.68 16.84 -0.38
CA THR A 655 26.73 17.07 -1.47
C THR A 655 25.33 16.58 -1.12
N ALA A 656 25.20 15.43 -0.47
CA ALA A 656 23.91 14.91 -0.03
C ALA A 656 23.32 15.74 1.11
N LEU A 657 24.14 16.25 2.04
CA LEU A 657 23.69 17.18 3.09
C LEU A 657 23.17 18.49 2.49
N ALA A 658 23.89 19.09 1.54
CA ALA A 658 23.46 20.29 0.84
C ALA A 658 22.15 20.05 0.07
N LEU A 659 22.03 18.90 -0.61
CA LEU A 659 20.79 18.50 -1.26
C LEU A 659 19.65 18.36 -0.25
N ALA A 660 19.87 17.69 0.87
CA ALA A 660 18.87 17.47 1.91
C ALA A 660 18.31 18.79 2.47
N GLU A 661 19.13 19.85 2.59
CA GLU A 661 18.68 21.18 3.00
C GLU A 661 17.72 21.85 2.00
N THR A 662 17.85 21.52 0.71
CA THR A 662 16.97 22.08 -0.34
C THR A 662 15.60 21.40 -0.41
N LEU A 663 15.47 20.19 0.14
CA LEU A 663 14.27 19.38 0.02
C LEU A 663 13.22 19.71 1.09
N ASP A 664 11.95 19.54 0.74
CA ASP A 664 10.81 19.68 1.68
C ASP A 664 10.93 18.75 2.89
N GLU A 665 10.40 19.14 4.06
CA GLU A 665 10.47 18.39 5.33
C GLU A 665 10.03 16.92 5.19
N ASP A 666 8.97 16.66 4.42
CA ASP A 666 8.40 15.32 4.24
C ASP A 666 9.10 14.47 3.16
N ALA A 667 10.05 15.05 2.42
CA ALA A 667 10.78 14.38 1.35
C ALA A 667 11.67 13.26 1.90
N VAL A 668 11.82 12.19 1.12
CA VAL A 668 12.70 11.06 1.44
C VAL A 668 13.65 10.88 0.26
N ILE A 669 14.94 10.92 0.53
CA ILE A 669 16.01 10.54 -0.38
C ILE A 669 16.05 9.02 -0.40
N VAL A 670 16.14 8.46 -1.59
CA VAL A 670 16.17 7.03 -1.82
C VAL A 670 17.37 6.77 -2.72
N GLU A 671 18.36 6.06 -2.21
CA GLU A 671 19.58 5.78 -2.96
C GLU A 671 19.34 4.84 -4.16
N GLY A 672 20.22 4.94 -5.16
CA GLY A 672 20.16 4.15 -6.39
C GLY A 672 19.32 4.76 -7.53
N TYR A 673 18.85 6.00 -7.35
CA TYR A 673 18.00 6.72 -8.31
C TYR A 673 18.71 7.92 -8.93
N ALA A 674 18.57 8.09 -10.26
CA ALA A 674 19.23 9.16 -11.01
C ALA A 674 18.72 10.56 -10.66
N GLU A 675 17.53 10.65 -10.05
CA GLU A 675 16.86 11.89 -9.67
C GLU A 675 17.66 12.70 -8.65
N TYR A 676 18.43 12.05 -7.77
CA TYR A 676 19.28 12.70 -6.77
C TYR A 676 20.71 12.21 -6.86
N ALA A 677 21.60 13.08 -7.32
CA ALA A 677 23.04 12.84 -7.28
C ALA A 677 23.58 13.10 -5.86
N THR A 678 23.52 12.09 -4.99
CA THR A 678 23.96 12.18 -3.59
C THR A 678 25.49 12.08 -3.46
N TRP A 679 26.16 11.37 -4.37
CA TRP A 679 27.61 11.11 -4.34
C TRP A 679 28.10 10.47 -3.03
N ARG A 680 27.24 9.70 -2.39
CA ARG A 680 27.61 8.97 -1.17
C ARG A 680 28.47 7.76 -1.54
N PRO A 681 29.55 7.48 -0.80
CA PRO A 681 30.25 6.21 -0.93
C PRO A 681 29.36 5.08 -0.37
N HIS A 682 28.92 4.19 -1.24
CA HIS A 682 28.14 3.01 -0.86
C HIS A 682 29.07 1.85 -0.48
N LEU A 683 28.72 1.14 0.59
CA LEU A 683 29.43 -0.05 1.05
C LEU A 683 29.59 -1.08 -0.07
N ALA A 684 28.55 -1.22 -0.90
CA ALA A 684 28.49 -2.17 -2.00
C ALA A 684 29.65 -2.06 -3.00
N TYR A 685 30.09 -0.83 -3.31
CA TYR A 685 31.16 -0.59 -4.29
C TYR A 685 32.57 -0.70 -3.72
N LEU A 686 32.72 -0.86 -2.41
CA LEU A 686 34.03 -0.91 -1.74
C LEU A 686 34.57 -2.33 -1.57
N ARG A 687 33.85 -3.35 -2.06
CA ARG A 687 34.29 -4.74 -2.00
C ARG A 687 35.52 -4.97 -2.86
N ASP A 688 36.58 -5.41 -2.22
CA ASP A 688 37.69 -6.17 -2.79
C ASP A 688 37.54 -7.66 -2.39
N PRO A 689 37.42 -8.61 -3.33
CA PRO A 689 37.36 -10.05 -3.03
C PRO A 689 38.57 -10.59 -2.26
N TYR A 690 39.72 -9.91 -2.31
CA TYR A 690 40.94 -10.27 -1.59
C TYR A 690 41.20 -9.37 -0.37
N GLY A 691 40.27 -8.45 -0.08
CA GLY A 691 40.34 -7.56 1.07
C GLY A 691 40.11 -8.29 2.38
N ASP A 692 40.52 -7.64 3.48
CA ASP A 692 40.33 -8.16 4.83
C ASP A 692 38.85 -8.16 5.21
N PRO A 693 38.22 -9.33 5.48
CA PRO A 693 36.82 -9.41 5.92
C PRO A 693 36.54 -8.63 7.21
N ASP A 694 37.57 -8.41 8.03
CA ASP A 694 37.48 -7.68 9.30
C ASP A 694 37.58 -6.14 9.15
N MET A 695 37.77 -5.64 7.92
CA MET A 695 37.82 -4.20 7.69
C MET A 695 36.47 -3.55 8.05
N GLU A 696 36.53 -2.55 8.92
CA GLU A 696 35.37 -1.78 9.37
C GLU A 696 35.29 -0.43 8.64
N MET A 697 34.06 -0.03 8.29
CA MET A 697 33.76 1.29 7.76
C MET A 697 32.62 1.93 8.56
N GLU A 698 32.76 3.21 8.93
CA GLU A 698 31.64 3.95 9.52
C GLU A 698 30.55 4.23 8.48
N LEU A 699 29.30 4.02 8.87
CA LEU A 699 28.14 4.28 8.04
C LEU A 699 27.19 5.29 8.70
N ASP A 700 26.40 5.95 7.88
CA ASP A 700 25.31 6.83 8.30
C ASP A 700 23.94 6.28 7.88
N GLY A 701 23.87 5.60 6.73
CA GLY A 701 22.72 4.79 6.31
C GLY A 701 23.06 3.31 6.34
N VAL A 702 22.08 2.47 6.69
CA VAL A 702 22.21 1.01 6.64
C VAL A 702 21.06 0.41 5.85
N GLY A 703 21.33 -0.65 5.10
CA GLY A 703 20.32 -1.42 4.40
C GLY A 703 19.67 -2.53 5.23
N GLY A 704 18.53 -3.02 4.76
CA GLY A 704 17.62 -3.89 5.51
C GLY A 704 17.89 -5.39 5.44
N VAL A 705 18.78 -5.84 4.56
CA VAL A 705 18.94 -7.26 4.18
C VAL A 705 19.52 -8.11 5.30
N SER A 706 20.49 -7.56 6.03
CA SER A 706 21.15 -8.21 7.17
C SER A 706 21.68 -7.15 8.13
N ILE A 707 21.05 -7.01 9.30
CA ILE A 707 21.47 -6.04 10.32
C ILE A 707 21.60 -6.77 11.64
N LEU A 708 22.79 -6.78 12.22
CA LEU A 708 22.97 -7.16 13.62
C LEU A 708 23.07 -5.89 14.46
N ALA A 709 22.21 -5.78 15.48
CA ALA A 709 22.24 -4.65 16.39
C ALA A 709 22.02 -5.08 17.84
N LYS A 710 22.70 -4.40 18.78
CA LYS A 710 22.51 -4.63 20.22
C LYS A 710 21.09 -4.25 20.62
N ALA A 711 20.42 -5.08 21.42
CA ALA A 711 19.04 -4.83 21.86
C ALA A 711 18.87 -3.50 22.61
N ARG A 712 19.94 -3.02 23.24
CA ARG A 712 19.99 -1.71 23.91
C ARG A 712 19.73 -0.52 22.98
N VAL A 713 20.11 -0.63 21.70
CA VAL A 713 19.89 0.40 20.67
C VAL A 713 18.39 0.67 20.51
N PHE A 714 17.61 -0.40 20.36
CA PHE A 714 16.16 -0.32 20.25
C PHE A 714 15.49 0.12 21.56
N ARG A 715 15.97 -0.38 22.70
CA ARG A 715 15.45 0.02 24.02
C ARG A 715 15.70 1.49 24.35
N ALA A 716 16.75 2.10 23.79
CA ALA A 716 17.01 3.52 23.91
C ALA A 716 16.05 4.39 23.10
N GLY A 717 15.33 3.82 22.12
CA GLY A 717 14.34 4.51 21.29
C GLY A 717 14.70 4.59 19.80
N VAL A 718 15.85 4.04 19.38
CA VAL A 718 16.19 3.92 17.96
C VAL A 718 15.22 2.91 17.32
N HIS A 719 14.63 3.26 16.19
CA HIS A 719 13.65 2.44 15.49
C HIS A 719 13.67 2.79 13.99
N PHE A 720 12.86 2.12 13.18
CA PHE A 720 12.75 2.37 11.74
C PHE A 720 11.78 3.53 11.49
N PRO A 721 12.20 4.73 11.07
CA PRO A 721 11.28 5.86 10.99
C PRO A 721 10.23 5.62 9.88
N ALA A 722 8.95 5.57 10.27
CA ALA A 722 7.81 5.49 9.34
C ALA A 722 7.39 6.87 8.78
N PHE A 723 8.27 7.85 8.93
CA PHE A 723 8.15 9.24 8.52
C PHE A 723 9.53 9.70 8.03
N SER A 724 9.62 10.89 7.44
CA SER A 724 10.93 11.43 7.05
C SER A 724 11.73 11.87 8.28
N PHE A 725 12.85 11.21 8.54
CA PHE A 725 13.83 11.57 9.57
C PHE A 725 15.14 11.94 8.88
N GLU A 726 15.54 13.21 8.97
CA GLU A 726 16.69 13.75 8.22
C GLU A 726 16.67 13.36 6.72
N LYS A 727 15.49 13.45 6.09
CA LYS A 727 15.23 13.05 4.70
C LYS A 727 15.35 11.56 4.40
N HIS A 728 15.34 10.69 5.40
CA HIS A 728 15.39 9.24 5.22
C HIS A 728 14.22 8.58 5.94
N ALA A 729 13.93 7.34 5.58
CA ALA A 729 12.91 6.53 6.24
C ALA A 729 13.43 5.10 6.38
N GLU A 730 12.71 4.28 7.15
CA GLU A 730 13.01 2.84 7.27
C GLU A 730 14.45 2.55 7.77
N THR A 731 15.23 1.74 7.06
CA THR A 731 16.55 1.25 7.50
C THR A 731 17.63 2.32 7.45
N GLU A 732 17.65 3.14 6.40
CA GLU A 732 18.55 4.31 6.32
C GLU A 732 18.25 5.32 7.43
N GLY A 733 16.96 5.55 7.70
CA GLY A 733 16.53 6.40 8.81
C GLY A 733 16.93 5.82 10.18
N PHE A 734 16.92 4.50 10.33
CA PHE A 734 17.40 3.80 11.52
C PHE A 734 18.91 4.01 11.72
N GLY A 735 19.72 3.88 10.67
CA GLY A 735 21.16 4.16 10.72
C GLY A 735 21.46 5.60 11.18
N LYS A 736 20.79 6.58 10.56
CA LYS A 736 20.95 8.00 10.94
C LYS A 736 20.51 8.27 12.37
N MET A 737 19.40 7.67 12.79
CA MET A 737 18.90 7.82 14.17
C MET A 737 19.87 7.22 15.18
N ALA A 738 20.44 6.05 14.90
CA ALA A 738 21.46 5.43 15.74
C ALA A 738 22.69 6.33 15.89
N ARG A 739 23.24 6.84 14.78
CA ARG A 739 24.36 7.80 14.79
C ARG A 739 24.03 9.06 15.58
N ARG A 740 22.84 9.64 15.37
CA ARG A 740 22.37 10.83 16.11
C ARG A 740 22.25 10.61 17.61
N MET A 741 21.96 9.39 18.04
CA MET A 741 21.87 9.02 19.44
C MET A 741 23.22 8.58 20.03
N GLY A 742 24.31 8.65 19.25
CA GLY A 742 25.67 8.35 19.70
C GLY A 742 26.04 6.88 19.66
N PHE A 743 25.27 6.04 18.97
CA PHE A 743 25.60 4.63 18.75
C PHE A 743 26.54 4.46 17.55
N SER A 744 27.42 3.45 17.60
CA SER A 744 28.28 3.10 16.48
C SER A 744 27.48 2.39 15.38
N VAL A 745 27.64 2.81 14.13
CA VAL A 745 27.03 2.15 12.96
C VAL A 745 28.14 1.82 11.98
N ILE A 746 28.37 0.53 11.77
CA ILE A 746 29.54 0.00 11.05
C ILE A 746 29.10 -0.92 9.91
N GLY A 747 29.80 -0.85 8.78
CA GLY A 747 29.70 -1.80 7.67
C GLY A 747 31.00 -2.56 7.48
N LEU A 748 30.91 -3.80 6.99
CA LEU A 748 32.06 -4.62 6.61
C LEU A 748 32.17 -4.70 5.08
N PRO A 749 33.08 -3.95 4.42
CA PRO A 749 33.12 -3.87 2.96
C PRO A 749 33.45 -5.19 2.26
N HIS A 750 34.26 -6.04 2.89
CA HIS A 750 34.74 -7.30 2.30
C HIS A 750 33.99 -8.54 2.79
N TYR A 751 33.28 -8.45 3.92
CA TYR A 751 32.43 -9.53 4.42
C TYR A 751 31.12 -9.56 3.63
N THR A 752 30.99 -10.50 2.69
CA THR A 752 29.94 -10.49 1.68
C THR A 752 28.88 -11.57 1.92
N ILE A 753 27.61 -11.19 1.81
CA ILE A 753 26.46 -12.09 1.70
C ILE A 753 25.78 -11.93 0.34
N TRP A 754 25.11 -12.99 -0.11
CA TRP A 754 24.58 -13.08 -1.47
C TRP A 754 23.06 -13.09 -1.48
N HIS A 755 22.45 -12.09 -2.09
CA HIS A 755 21.02 -12.00 -2.34
C HIS A 755 20.62 -12.85 -3.56
N LEU A 756 19.41 -13.43 -3.58
CA LEU A 756 18.90 -14.16 -4.74
C LEU A 756 18.76 -13.23 -5.95
N TYR A 757 19.09 -13.76 -7.14
CA TYR A 757 18.82 -13.09 -8.41
C TYR A 757 17.37 -13.30 -8.83
N GLU A 758 16.64 -12.21 -9.01
CA GLU A 758 15.30 -12.22 -9.60
C GLU A 758 15.41 -11.71 -11.05
N PRO A 759 15.20 -12.57 -12.06
CA PRO A 759 15.29 -12.17 -13.46
C PRO A 759 14.17 -11.19 -13.83
N SER A 760 14.51 -10.15 -14.58
CA SER A 760 13.53 -9.26 -15.20
C SER A 760 12.79 -9.93 -16.36
N VAL A 761 11.76 -9.28 -16.90
CA VAL A 761 11.01 -9.79 -18.06
C VAL A 761 11.92 -9.97 -19.28
N ASP A 762 12.85 -9.03 -19.48
CA ASP A 762 13.83 -9.09 -20.56
C ASP A 762 14.84 -10.22 -20.33
N ASP A 763 15.26 -10.44 -19.08
CA ASP A 763 16.15 -11.55 -18.73
C ASP A 763 15.48 -12.90 -18.98
N LEU A 764 14.18 -13.03 -18.66
CA LEU A 764 13.40 -14.24 -18.94
C LEU A 764 13.33 -14.52 -20.45
N GLN A 765 13.07 -13.49 -21.26
CA GLN A 765 13.07 -13.64 -22.73
C GLN A 765 14.44 -14.08 -23.25
N HIS A 766 15.51 -13.46 -22.77
CA HIS A 766 16.86 -13.82 -23.20
C HIS A 766 17.25 -15.25 -22.77
N MET A 767 16.83 -15.67 -21.57
CA MET A 767 17.04 -17.05 -21.12
C MET A 767 16.25 -18.06 -21.97
N GLU A 768 15.02 -17.74 -22.36
CA GLU A 768 14.23 -18.58 -23.27
C GLU A 768 14.87 -18.69 -24.65
N GLU A 769 15.42 -17.58 -25.19
CA GLU A 769 16.16 -17.57 -26.46
C GLU A 769 17.42 -18.45 -26.38
N MET A 770 18.22 -18.30 -25.31
CA MET A 770 19.42 -19.10 -25.08
C MET A 770 19.10 -20.58 -24.88
N GLU A 771 17.99 -20.93 -24.23
CA GLU A 771 17.53 -22.31 -24.07
C GLU A 771 17.08 -22.90 -25.42
N GLN A 772 16.39 -22.14 -26.25
CA GLN A 772 16.03 -22.55 -27.61
C GLN A 772 17.27 -22.79 -28.48
N GLU A 773 18.24 -21.87 -28.48
CA GLU A 773 19.50 -22.05 -29.19
C GLU A 773 20.27 -23.29 -28.69
N ARG A 774 20.26 -23.53 -27.38
CA ARG A 774 20.91 -24.72 -26.80
C ARG A 774 20.22 -26.00 -27.25
N LEU A 775 18.88 -26.05 -27.22
CA LEU A 775 18.11 -27.20 -27.70
C LEU A 775 18.24 -27.42 -29.22
N GLU A 776 18.48 -26.37 -29.99
CA GLU A 776 18.80 -26.46 -31.42
C GLU A 776 20.20 -27.02 -31.64
N ARG A 777 21.22 -26.52 -30.93
CA ARG A 777 22.58 -27.07 -30.99
C ARG A 777 22.63 -28.53 -30.55
N GLU A 778 21.96 -28.89 -29.46
CA GLU A 778 21.87 -30.28 -29.00
C GLU A 778 21.17 -31.17 -30.05
N ARG A 779 20.15 -30.66 -30.76
CA ARG A 779 19.52 -31.37 -31.88
C ARG A 779 20.43 -31.48 -33.10
N GLU A 780 21.16 -30.43 -33.45
CA GLU A 780 22.13 -30.45 -34.56
C GLU A 780 23.29 -31.41 -34.26
N GLU A 781 23.79 -31.43 -33.03
CA GLU A 781 24.81 -32.38 -32.57
C GLU A 781 24.28 -33.82 -32.61
N GLN A 782 23.04 -34.07 -32.17
CA GLN A 782 22.39 -35.37 -32.29
C GLN A 782 22.22 -35.80 -33.75
N GLU A 783 21.74 -34.91 -34.63
CA GLU A 783 21.62 -35.20 -36.06
C GLU A 783 22.98 -35.44 -36.71
N GLN A 784 24.02 -34.69 -36.34
CA GLN A 784 25.38 -34.91 -36.81
C GLN A 784 25.94 -36.24 -36.32
N ALA A 785 25.69 -36.61 -35.06
CA ALA A 785 26.06 -37.91 -34.52
C ALA A 785 25.33 -39.06 -35.24
N GLU A 786 24.01 -38.96 -35.44
CA GLU A 786 23.23 -39.94 -36.20
C GLU A 786 23.68 -40.05 -37.66
N ARG A 787 24.00 -38.92 -38.32
CA ARG A 787 24.56 -38.91 -39.67
C ARG A 787 25.93 -39.56 -39.69
N ALA A 788 26.79 -39.28 -38.72
CA ALA A 788 28.10 -39.90 -38.59
C ALA A 788 28.00 -41.41 -38.36
N GLU A 789 27.07 -41.87 -37.51
CA GLU A 789 26.78 -43.28 -37.30
C GLU A 789 26.25 -43.95 -38.59
N ARG A 790 25.32 -43.30 -39.30
CA ARG A 790 24.78 -43.80 -40.57
C ARG A 790 25.85 -43.87 -41.67
N VAL A 791 26.74 -42.88 -41.73
CA VAL A 791 27.90 -42.90 -42.64
C VAL A 791 28.86 -44.03 -42.23
N GLN A 792 29.14 -44.20 -40.94
CA GLN A 792 30.00 -45.28 -40.46
C GLN A 792 29.40 -46.67 -40.70
N SER A 793 28.08 -46.84 -40.60
CA SER A 793 27.40 -48.09 -40.95
C SER A 793 27.47 -48.37 -42.46
N LEU A 794 27.23 -47.35 -43.30
CA LEU A 794 27.39 -47.46 -44.75
C LEU A 794 28.84 -47.81 -45.15
N PHE A 795 29.85 -47.24 -44.47
CA PHE A 795 31.25 -47.60 -44.71
C PHE A 795 31.60 -49.01 -44.21
N LYS A 796 30.98 -49.51 -43.13
CA LYS A 796 31.13 -50.92 -42.69
C LYS A 796 30.51 -51.88 -43.71
N ASP A 797 29.32 -51.56 -44.22
CA ASP A 797 28.63 -52.36 -45.23
C ASP A 797 29.42 -52.36 -46.54
N ALA A 798 29.88 -51.19 -47.00
CA ALA A 798 30.71 -51.07 -48.20
C ALA A 798 32.07 -51.79 -48.06
N LYS A 799 32.68 -51.79 -46.87
CA LYS A 799 33.89 -52.59 -46.61
C LYS A 799 33.60 -54.09 -46.63
N SER A 800 32.49 -54.53 -46.04
CA SER A 800 32.07 -55.94 -46.12
C SER A 800 31.78 -56.36 -47.57
N GLN A 801 31.19 -55.47 -48.36
CA GLN A 801 30.87 -55.68 -49.76
C GLN A 801 32.13 -55.66 -50.63
N TRP A 802 33.09 -54.78 -50.33
CA TRP A 802 34.41 -54.73 -50.96
C TRP A 802 35.28 -55.95 -50.60
N ASP A 803 35.19 -56.46 -49.37
CA ASP A 803 35.87 -57.70 -48.95
C ASP A 803 35.26 -58.93 -49.66
N VAL A 804 33.93 -58.96 -49.83
CA VAL A 804 33.21 -59.99 -50.59
C VAL A 804 33.51 -59.90 -52.09
N ASP A 805 33.52 -58.70 -52.66
CA ASP A 805 33.82 -58.47 -54.08
C ASP A 805 35.29 -58.69 -54.40
N SER A 806 36.20 -58.36 -53.48
CA SER A 806 37.63 -58.71 -53.59
C SER A 806 37.85 -60.21 -53.46
N ALA A 807 37.14 -60.88 -52.55
CA ALA A 807 37.16 -62.35 -52.46
C ALA A 807 36.60 -63.00 -53.73
N ASN A 808 35.50 -62.48 -54.30
CA ASN A 808 34.91 -62.96 -55.55
C ASN A 808 35.80 -62.67 -56.77
N LEU A 809 36.51 -61.54 -56.79
CA LEU A 809 37.54 -61.23 -57.80
C LEU A 809 38.73 -62.18 -57.67
N GLN A 810 39.18 -62.48 -56.45
CA GLN A 810 40.22 -63.47 -56.19
C GLN A 810 39.77 -64.87 -56.64
N ASP A 811 38.53 -65.24 -56.33
CA ASP A 811 37.90 -66.51 -56.73
C ASP A 811 37.66 -66.59 -58.24
N ALA A 812 37.39 -65.46 -58.91
CA ALA A 812 37.27 -65.36 -60.37
C ALA A 812 38.63 -65.43 -61.06
N ILE A 813 39.66 -64.81 -60.47
CA ILE A 813 41.07 -64.95 -60.91
C ILE A 813 41.53 -66.40 -60.73
N ASP A 814 41.16 -67.06 -59.63
CA ASP A 814 41.49 -68.47 -59.37
C ASP A 814 40.64 -69.45 -60.21
N LYS A 815 39.43 -69.06 -60.66
CA LYS A 815 38.57 -69.83 -61.58
C LYS A 815 38.89 -69.61 -63.06
N GLU A 816 39.40 -68.44 -63.46
CA GLU A 816 39.95 -68.20 -64.81
C GLU A 816 41.42 -68.66 -64.94
N GLY A 817 42.13 -68.86 -63.81
CA GLY A 817 43.51 -69.37 -63.78
C GLY A 817 43.67 -70.89 -63.98
N LYS A 818 42.58 -71.66 -64.09
CA LYS A 818 42.61 -73.11 -64.38
C LYS A 818 42.04 -73.47 -65.75
N SER A 819 42.32 -72.66 -66.77
CA SER A 819 42.27 -73.10 -68.17
C SER A 819 43.08 -72.21 -69.08
N GLN A 820 44.39 -72.10 -68.83
CA GLN A 820 45.40 -72.08 -69.89
C GLN A 820 46.79 -72.35 -69.29
N ALA A 821 47.34 -73.50 -69.67
CA ALA A 821 48.73 -73.85 -69.46
C ALA A 821 49.63 -72.99 -70.35
N SER A 822 50.77 -72.55 -69.84
CA SER A 822 52.11 -72.93 -70.33
C SER A 822 53.18 -71.96 -69.83
N ASP A 823 54.16 -72.54 -69.14
CA ASP A 823 55.60 -72.29 -69.25
C ASP A 823 56.06 -71.03 -69.98
N TYR A 824 56.73 -70.12 -69.26
CA TYR A 824 58.16 -69.85 -69.51
C TYR A 824 58.80 -69.22 -68.28
N SER A 825 59.86 -69.89 -67.81
CA SER A 825 60.73 -69.49 -66.71
C SER A 825 61.95 -68.70 -67.18
N SER A 826 62.53 -67.99 -66.22
CA SER A 826 63.98 -67.78 -66.00
C SER A 826 64.70 -66.62 -66.70
N SER A 827 65.06 -65.64 -65.87
CA SER A 827 66.45 -65.32 -65.43
C SER A 827 67.03 -63.94 -65.76
N SER A 828 67.68 -63.39 -64.71
CA SER A 828 68.60 -62.24 -64.63
C SER A 828 67.96 -60.84 -64.76
N SER A 829 68.28 -59.83 -63.95
CA SER A 829 69.35 -59.65 -62.96
C SER A 829 69.04 -58.44 -62.06
N ASP A 830 69.36 -58.58 -60.77
CA ASP A 830 70.14 -57.66 -59.89
C ASP A 830 70.09 -56.14 -60.20
N VAL A 831 69.90 -55.23 -59.23
CA VAL A 831 70.66 -55.14 -57.96
C VAL A 831 69.80 -54.52 -56.84
N ASP A 832 69.88 -55.19 -55.69
CA ASP A 832 69.41 -54.86 -54.33
C ASP A 832 70.48 -54.06 -53.55
N SER A 833 70.05 -53.28 -52.55
CA SER A 833 70.66 -53.10 -51.20
C SER A 833 70.31 -51.73 -50.59
N THR A 834 69.87 -51.56 -49.33
CA THR A 834 69.23 -52.44 -48.32
C THR A 834 68.83 -51.57 -47.11
N LYS A 835 67.68 -51.89 -46.49
CA LYS A 835 67.32 -51.95 -45.03
C LYS A 835 67.47 -50.70 -44.13
N GLY A 836 66.64 -50.44 -43.13
CA GLY A 836 65.50 -51.10 -42.43
C GLY A 836 64.82 -50.01 -41.54
N SER A 837 63.76 -50.18 -40.75
CA SER A 837 63.21 -51.29 -39.98
C SER A 837 61.78 -50.94 -39.48
N GLU A 838 61.05 -51.94 -39.01
CA GLU A 838 59.69 -51.93 -38.43
C GLU A 838 59.55 -51.17 -37.09
N GLU A 839 58.32 -50.82 -36.71
CA GLU A 839 57.60 -51.27 -35.48
C GLU A 839 56.45 -50.31 -35.09
N GLY A 840 55.33 -50.85 -34.59
CA GLY A 840 54.48 -50.19 -33.58
C GLY A 840 54.64 -50.97 -32.26
N PRO A 841 54.52 -50.40 -31.03
CA PRO A 841 53.21 -50.32 -30.33
C PRO A 841 53.08 -49.31 -29.13
N VAL A 842 51.85 -49.23 -28.57
CA VAL A 842 51.38 -49.07 -27.15
C VAL A 842 52.07 -48.15 -26.09
N ALA A 843 51.20 -47.37 -25.42
CA ALA A 843 51.15 -46.63 -24.13
C ALA A 843 52.25 -46.69 -23.02
N GLN A 844 52.20 -45.64 -22.17
CA GLN A 844 52.44 -45.51 -20.68
C GLN A 844 53.55 -44.52 -20.18
N PRO A 845 53.57 -44.05 -18.89
CA PRO A 845 53.40 -42.64 -18.50
C PRO A 845 54.60 -41.97 -17.75
N ALA A 846 54.39 -40.70 -17.34
CA ALA A 846 54.89 -40.02 -16.10
C ALA A 846 55.91 -38.85 -16.20
N ALA A 847 55.42 -37.67 -15.77
CA ALA A 847 55.94 -36.74 -14.74
C ALA A 847 57.32 -36.03 -14.82
N LYS A 848 57.24 -34.70 -14.55
CA LYS A 848 58.13 -33.81 -13.75
C LYS A 848 59.51 -33.44 -14.34
N GLU A 849 60.07 -32.23 -14.18
CA GLU A 849 59.74 -30.94 -13.55
C GLU A 849 60.83 -29.92 -13.98
N GLN A 850 60.56 -28.60 -13.82
CA GLN A 850 61.53 -27.46 -13.71
C GLN A 850 62.25 -27.05 -15.02
N GLU A 851 62.47 -25.76 -15.36
CA GLU A 851 62.66 -24.53 -14.57
C GLU A 851 62.51 -23.28 -15.50
N GLU A 852 62.30 -22.10 -14.88
CA GLU A 852 62.26 -20.68 -15.32
C GLU A 852 63.28 -20.21 -16.43
N PRO A 853 63.27 -18.95 -16.99
CA PRO A 853 62.96 -17.65 -16.32
C PRO A 853 62.44 -16.41 -17.14
N THR A 854 61.87 -15.46 -16.38
CA THR A 854 62.03 -13.97 -16.33
C THR A 854 61.94 -12.98 -17.55
N ASN A 855 61.12 -11.93 -17.29
CA ASN A 855 61.31 -10.46 -17.40
C ASN A 855 61.14 -9.59 -18.67
N GLU A 856 60.36 -8.50 -18.44
CA GLU A 856 60.53 -7.08 -18.81
C GLU A 856 59.85 -6.42 -20.05
N ARG A 857 58.81 -5.60 -19.74
CA ARG A 857 58.67 -4.13 -19.99
C ARG A 857 58.74 -3.56 -21.43
N LYS A 858 57.64 -2.94 -21.92
CA LYS A 858 57.40 -1.46 -22.06
C LYS A 858 56.28 -1.05 -23.05
N GLN A 859 55.36 -0.21 -22.54
CA GLN A 859 54.84 1.09 -23.05
C GLN A 859 54.28 1.29 -24.50
N ALA A 860 52.99 1.67 -24.53
CA ALA A 860 52.41 2.96 -24.95
C ALA A 860 51.79 3.17 -26.37
N LYS A 861 50.64 3.91 -26.33
CA LYS A 861 49.85 4.63 -27.36
C LYS A 861 48.94 3.72 -28.22
N GLN A 862 47.63 3.98 -28.35
CA GLN A 862 46.89 5.24 -28.50
C GLN A 862 45.54 5.23 -27.79
#